data_AF-F1B9N9-F1
#
_entry.id   AF-F1B9N9-F1
#
_cell.length_a   1.000
_cell.length_b   1.000
_cell.length_c   1.000
_cell.angle_alpha   90.00
_cell.angle_beta   90.00
_cell.angle_gamma   90.00
#
_symmetry.space_group_name_H-M   'P 1'
#
loop_
_entity.id
_entity.type
_entity.pdbx_description
1 polymer ?
#
loop_
_entity_poly.entity_id
_entity_poly.type
_entity_poly.pdbx_seq_one_letter_code
_entity_poly.pdbx_strand_id
1 'polypeptide(L)'
;MGGATLTQVAALRLSGCSRRAPSPSAERASIGERGPARRNLAHPWPIWHGRPVSSGEKRCWLDRSLAFLSAALPFGLSLARAASSGQWREDLTAVRDLGLVAVGVGGGLSTALSQALSLLPLGPRTFRTALGSALALALASRVLYEMVRRLLLEAARPAPLPGLSLLRRLRGGAAEPARPAPGSPDGAVSPRLAAVLAAIAVLTAALSPTWQREATVGGGAMLATCCALVTVALASACAEQARHAGRAWIGLGALLGATFAESPPAGLAALAAAYAMFLARRGLADRPADASAAAGPPRRMLGAAAGAGALTAALLLAPLVLRPLAPRAWADIGRSLTTGSLAALDVASARTTALAAWSREIGVASLLIAAAGLSLALLRPRARWLIAPFLVLLALDTVLPARAAGVLSADPLTPLRSLAVAAIAAGSALGAHAAVRALLDTRVPFSRSGAVLLVVFQLTLVALTSEEAGFAADRSEQTAAEVWTDEAYGSLDPKSAILVRSPAIAWRVWAARITRGERPDVLVVPIPLLDRGQVAASLLAEERKLAPLLRDFALAGEPSEFALSTLADVRPLYVELDPRWSKKLLGHLNVAGIWLEYAPQPLGASDRKLATAQSIAPIRRVLEALSVAAVPDTSTAAVLASTMRGQSNVVSLLGERVVAQSFLDRLGELALEDPFVSGGPSRRAVAGIRQAFIARRPVRRR
;
A
#
# COMPACT_ATOMS: atom_id res chain seq x y z
N MET A 1 25.78 -17.89 36.92
CA MET A 1 26.45 -17.14 38.02
C MET A 1 27.23 -16.03 37.34
N GLY A 2 26.98 -14.73 37.45
CA GLY A 2 26.19 -13.92 38.36
C GLY A 2 26.95 -12.58 38.42
N GLY A 3 26.30 -11.46 38.13
CA GLY A 3 26.99 -10.16 38.16
C GLY A 3 26.22 -9.06 37.46
N ALA A 4 25.17 -8.57 38.11
CA ALA A 4 24.47 -7.34 37.78
C ALA A 4 25.22 -6.12 38.36
N THR A 5 25.20 -5.00 37.66
CA THR A 5 25.33 -3.67 38.28
C THR A 5 24.48 -2.63 37.55
N LEU A 6 23.51 -2.10 38.31
CA LEU A 6 22.74 -0.89 38.08
C LEU A 6 23.64 0.36 38.11
N THR A 7 23.24 1.41 37.40
CA THR A 7 23.58 2.78 37.80
C THR A 7 22.44 3.75 37.44
N GLN A 8 21.84 4.31 38.49
CA GLN A 8 20.93 5.46 38.54
C GLN A 8 21.72 6.77 38.67
N VAL A 9 21.39 7.81 37.90
CA VAL A 9 21.65 9.25 38.15
C VAL A 9 20.68 10.02 37.22
N ALA A 10 19.97 11.11 37.52
CA ALA A 10 19.65 11.85 38.74
C ALA A 10 18.35 12.66 38.48
N ALA A 11 17.65 12.97 39.57
CA ALA A 11 16.53 13.90 39.64
C ALA A 11 17.00 15.35 39.79
N LEU A 12 16.27 16.31 39.20
CA LEU A 12 16.40 17.74 39.49
C LEU A 12 15.00 18.31 39.77
N ARG A 13 14.82 18.79 41.00
CA ARG A 13 13.64 19.51 41.51
C ARG A 13 14.01 20.97 41.79
N LEU A 14 13.15 21.86 41.29
CA LEU A 14 12.59 23.08 41.91
C LEU A 14 13.47 24.29 42.25
N SER A 15 13.11 25.44 41.65
CA SER A 15 12.76 26.74 42.27
C SER A 15 12.65 27.77 41.10
N GLY A 16 11.75 28.75 40.99
CA GLY A 16 10.72 29.37 41.82
C GLY A 16 10.39 30.74 41.17
N CYS A 17 9.16 31.26 41.37
CA CYS A 17 8.61 32.61 41.07
C CYS A 17 7.34 32.54 40.22
N SER A 18 6.26 33.29 40.45
CA SER A 18 5.83 34.18 41.52
C SER A 18 4.37 34.51 41.19
N ARG A 19 3.44 34.37 42.15
CA ARG A 19 2.04 34.80 42.04
C ARG A 19 1.95 36.30 42.33
N ARG A 20 1.24 37.07 41.51
CA ARG A 20 0.59 38.33 41.93
C ARG A 20 -0.72 38.59 41.20
N ALA A 21 -1.77 38.66 42.02
CA ALA A 21 -2.96 39.51 41.93
C ALA A 21 -3.30 39.85 43.41
N PRO A 22 -4.17 40.83 43.77
CA PRO A 22 -5.10 41.61 42.95
C PRO A 22 -5.18 43.12 43.33
N SER A 23 -6.23 43.79 42.84
CA SER A 23 -7.01 44.91 43.44
C SER A 23 -7.05 46.24 42.63
N PRO A 24 -7.99 47.19 42.91
CA PRO A 24 -9.07 47.54 41.98
C PRO A 24 -9.22 49.07 41.76
N SER A 25 -10.33 49.49 41.12
CA SER A 25 -10.87 50.87 40.98
C SER A 25 -10.05 51.84 40.11
N ALA A 26 -10.58 52.89 39.49
CA ALA A 26 -11.87 53.27 38.93
C ALA A 26 -11.59 54.67 38.35
N GLU A 27 -11.86 54.97 37.08
CA GLU A 27 -12.29 56.33 36.69
C GLU A 27 -12.73 56.47 35.23
N ARG A 28 -13.73 57.33 35.08
CA ARG A 28 -14.36 57.79 33.84
C ARG A 28 -13.42 58.75 33.10
N ALA A 29 -13.41 58.68 31.76
CA ALA A 29 -13.40 59.87 30.92
C ALA A 29 -13.85 59.53 29.50
N SER A 30 -14.98 60.11 29.12
CA SER A 30 -15.40 60.33 27.75
C SER A 30 -14.48 61.35 27.08
N ILE A 31 -14.00 61.09 25.87
CA ILE A 31 -13.72 62.07 24.80
C ILE A 31 -13.56 61.28 23.50
N GLY A 32 -14.22 61.75 22.45
CA GLY A 32 -14.30 61.08 21.16
C GLY A 32 -13.04 61.28 20.31
N GLU A 33 -12.62 60.22 19.64
CA GLU A 33 -11.73 60.29 18.48
C GLU A 33 -12.21 59.32 17.40
N ARG A 34 -12.42 59.86 16.19
CA ARG A 34 -12.63 59.10 14.96
C ARG A 34 -11.30 58.46 14.56
N GLY A 35 -11.13 57.17 14.87
CA GLY A 35 -9.97 56.39 14.44
C GLY A 35 -10.11 55.83 13.01
N PRO A 36 -9.01 55.74 12.24
CA PRO A 36 -9.02 55.22 10.88
C PRO A 36 -9.22 53.71 10.85
N ALA A 37 -9.85 53.24 9.77
CA ALA A 37 -10.15 51.85 9.50
C ALA A 37 -8.93 50.92 9.68
N ARG A 38 -8.84 50.25 10.84
CA ARG A 38 -7.97 49.09 11.05
C ARG A 38 -8.49 47.94 10.19
N ARG A 39 -7.90 47.78 9.00
CA ARG A 39 -7.92 46.52 8.24
C ARG A 39 -7.32 45.42 9.11
N ASN A 40 -8.17 44.65 9.78
CA ASN A 40 -7.80 43.38 10.43
C ASN A 40 -7.41 42.37 9.34
N LEU A 41 -6.15 42.40 8.90
CA LEU A 41 -5.52 41.47 7.95
C LEU A 41 -4.99 40.19 8.63
N ALA A 42 -5.57 39.79 9.76
CA ALA A 42 -5.30 38.49 10.36
C ALA A 42 -6.41 37.51 9.95
N HIS A 43 -6.42 37.11 8.68
CA HIS A 43 -7.19 35.93 8.29
C HIS A 43 -6.46 34.69 8.83
N PRO A 44 -7.04 33.94 9.77
CA PRO A 44 -6.46 32.68 10.20
C PRO A 44 -6.36 31.75 8.98
N TRP A 45 -5.22 31.07 8.86
CA TRP A 45 -4.97 30.06 7.83
C TRP A 45 -6.15 29.09 7.74
N PRO A 46 -6.61 28.71 6.52
CA PRO A 46 -7.73 27.81 6.36
C PRO A 46 -7.28 26.39 6.70
N ILE A 47 -7.27 26.07 7.99
CA ILE A 47 -7.30 24.69 8.45
C ILE A 47 -8.59 24.08 7.88
N TRP A 48 -8.49 22.87 7.33
CA TRP A 48 -9.48 22.04 6.62
C TRP A 48 -10.79 21.72 7.39
N HIS A 49 -11.23 22.59 8.28
CA HIS A 49 -12.59 22.59 8.78
C HIS A 49 -13.47 23.13 7.66
N GLY A 50 -14.09 22.22 6.90
CA GLY A 50 -15.26 22.58 6.08
C GLY A 50 -16.19 23.47 6.89
N ARG A 51 -16.87 24.42 6.23
CA ARG A 51 -17.77 25.42 6.85
C ARG A 51 -18.33 24.87 8.17
N PRO A 52 -18.16 25.56 9.32
CA PRO A 52 -18.83 25.12 10.54
C PRO A 52 -20.28 24.91 10.16
N VAL A 53 -20.73 23.65 10.18
CA VAL A 53 -22.14 23.31 10.04
C VAL A 53 -22.82 24.21 11.04
N SER A 54 -23.59 25.19 10.55
CA SER A 54 -24.18 26.30 11.28
C SER A 54 -24.31 26.00 12.78
N SER A 55 -23.28 26.39 13.56
CA SER A 55 -23.17 26.58 15.01
C SER A 55 -23.96 25.73 16.03
N GLY A 56 -24.67 24.66 15.66
CA GLY A 56 -25.63 23.96 16.52
C GLY A 56 -25.36 22.49 16.76
N GLU A 57 -24.97 21.72 15.74
CA GLU A 57 -24.68 20.30 15.92
C GLU A 57 -23.25 20.10 16.41
N LYS A 58 -23.06 20.27 17.72
CA LYS A 58 -21.85 19.78 18.41
C LYS A 58 -21.68 18.30 18.06
N ARG A 59 -20.65 17.96 17.26
CA ARG A 59 -20.26 16.56 17.02
C ARG A 59 -20.20 15.86 18.37
N CYS A 60 -21.01 14.80 18.52
CA CYS A 60 -21.03 14.00 19.73
C CYS A 60 -19.62 13.51 20.04
N TRP A 61 -19.23 13.47 21.32
CA TRP A 61 -17.91 12.98 21.72
C TRP A 61 -17.60 11.60 21.13
N LEU A 62 -18.61 10.71 21.08
CA LEU A 62 -18.52 9.39 20.46
C LEU A 62 -18.03 9.43 19.01
N ASP A 63 -18.55 10.37 18.20
CA ASP A 63 -18.19 10.53 16.79
C ASP A 63 -16.71 10.91 16.62
N ARG A 64 -16.20 11.78 17.51
CA ARG A 64 -14.78 12.16 17.52
C ARG A 64 -13.88 11.01 17.95
N SER A 65 -14.29 10.27 18.99
CA SER A 65 -13.55 9.12 19.49
C SER A 65 -13.47 8.01 18.44
N LEU A 66 -14.57 7.73 17.73
CA LEU A 66 -14.60 6.76 16.64
C LEU A 66 -13.75 7.21 15.45
N ALA A 67 -13.83 8.48 15.05
CA ALA A 67 -12.97 9.02 13.99
C ALA A 67 -11.48 8.91 14.32
N PHE A 68 -11.11 9.16 15.59
CA PHE A 68 -9.75 9.00 16.08
C PHE A 68 -9.33 7.53 16.09
N LEU A 69 -10.16 6.64 16.65
CA LEU A 69 -9.91 5.20 16.72
C LEU A 69 -9.70 4.60 15.32
N SER A 70 -10.54 4.98 14.35
CA SER A 70 -10.44 4.53 12.96
C SER A 70 -9.11 4.90 12.29
N ALA A 71 -8.40 5.92 12.77
CA ALA A 71 -7.08 6.29 12.26
C ALA A 71 -5.94 5.71 13.13
N ALA A 72 -6.06 5.83 14.46
CA ALA A 72 -5.02 5.47 15.42
C ALA A 72 -4.79 3.95 15.48
N LEU A 73 -5.85 3.14 15.39
CA LEU A 73 -5.74 1.69 15.52
C LEU A 73 -5.05 1.04 14.29
N PRO A 74 -5.46 1.32 13.03
CA PRO A 74 -4.72 0.82 11.86
C PRO A 74 -3.28 1.34 11.81
N PHE A 75 -3.05 2.59 12.20
CA PHE A 75 -1.70 3.16 12.32
C PHE A 75 -0.83 2.37 13.30
N GLY A 76 -1.30 2.20 14.54
CA GLY A 76 -0.55 1.50 15.59
C GLY A 76 -0.23 0.05 15.22
N LEU A 77 -1.19 -0.67 14.62
CA LEU A 77 -0.97 -2.02 14.13
C LEU A 77 0.04 -2.06 12.97
N SER A 78 -0.07 -1.16 12.00
CA SER A 78 0.89 -1.08 10.90
C SER A 78 2.29 -0.69 11.38
N LEU A 79 2.41 0.16 12.39
CA LEU A 79 3.70 0.56 12.96
C LEU A 79 4.35 -0.59 13.73
N ALA A 80 3.57 -1.34 14.51
CA ALA A 80 4.06 -2.51 15.25
C ALA A 80 4.53 -3.64 14.31
N ARG A 81 3.95 -3.70 13.11
CA ARG A 81 4.25 -4.71 12.08
C ARG A 81 5.19 -4.20 10.98
N ALA A 82 5.61 -2.94 11.06
CA ALA A 82 6.45 -2.32 10.05
C ALA A 82 7.78 -3.05 9.94
N ALA A 83 8.26 -3.22 8.71
CA ALA A 83 9.53 -3.89 8.47
C ALA A 83 10.68 -3.10 9.12
N SER A 84 11.40 -3.74 10.05
CA SER A 84 12.67 -3.25 10.58
C SER A 84 13.83 -3.59 9.64
N SER A 85 13.68 -4.68 8.90
CA SER A 85 14.61 -5.23 7.92
C SER A 85 14.21 -4.90 6.50
N GLY A 86 15.16 -4.98 5.56
CA GLY A 86 14.83 -4.84 4.14
C GLY A 86 13.91 -5.96 3.66
N GLN A 87 12.86 -5.65 2.90
CA GLN A 87 11.93 -6.63 2.31
C GLN A 87 11.94 -6.61 0.77
N TRP A 88 11.77 -7.77 0.12
CA TRP A 88 11.73 -7.87 -1.35
C TRP A 88 10.78 -6.86 -2.00
N ARG A 89 9.59 -6.73 -1.40
CA ARG A 89 8.52 -5.87 -1.90
C ARG A 89 8.88 -4.39 -1.92
N GLU A 90 9.73 -3.91 -1.02
CA GLU A 90 10.12 -2.50 -0.90
C GLU A 90 11.42 -2.17 -1.64
N ASP A 91 12.18 -3.16 -2.10
CA ASP A 91 13.52 -2.94 -2.69
C ASP A 91 13.49 -1.96 -3.86
N LEU A 92 12.55 -2.12 -4.80
CA LEU A 92 12.40 -1.18 -5.92
C LEU A 92 12.13 0.25 -5.41
N THR A 93 11.31 0.39 -4.38
CA THR A 93 11.00 1.70 -3.81
C THR A 93 12.17 2.26 -3.03
N ALA A 94 12.96 1.45 -2.33
CA ALA A 94 14.19 1.88 -1.68
C ALA A 94 15.21 2.37 -2.72
N VAL A 95 15.35 1.65 -3.83
CA VAL A 95 16.24 2.03 -4.94
C VAL A 95 15.80 3.36 -5.58
N ARG A 96 14.50 3.52 -5.85
CA ARG A 96 13.94 4.73 -6.45
C ARG A 96 13.92 5.93 -5.49
N ASP A 97 13.47 5.72 -4.26
CA ASP A 97 13.13 6.78 -3.31
C ASP A 97 14.32 7.19 -2.46
N LEU A 98 15.13 6.23 -1.97
CA LEU A 98 16.33 6.52 -1.19
C LEU A 98 17.57 6.64 -2.08
N GLY A 99 17.73 5.75 -3.06
CA GLY A 99 18.86 5.78 -4.01
C GLY A 99 18.72 6.83 -5.10
N LEU A 100 17.55 7.47 -5.21
CA LEU A 100 17.23 8.43 -6.24
C LEU A 100 17.44 7.89 -7.66
N VAL A 101 17.30 6.58 -7.87
CA VAL A 101 17.40 5.98 -9.21
C VAL A 101 16.13 6.29 -10.00
N ALA A 102 16.27 6.72 -11.26
CA ALA A 102 15.15 7.03 -12.13
C ALA A 102 14.50 5.74 -12.66
N VAL A 103 13.60 5.14 -11.87
CA VAL A 103 12.88 3.90 -12.25
C VAL A 103 11.37 4.09 -12.17
N GLY A 104 10.69 3.90 -13.30
CA GLY A 104 9.23 3.95 -13.41
C GLY A 104 8.63 5.35 -13.44
N VAL A 105 7.30 5.42 -13.57
CA VAL A 105 6.52 6.67 -13.77
C VAL A 105 5.88 7.19 -12.47
N GLY A 106 6.12 6.51 -11.35
CA GLY A 106 5.49 6.83 -10.06
C GLY A 106 6.51 7.16 -8.98
N GLY A 107 6.00 7.54 -7.81
CA GLY A 107 6.81 7.82 -6.61
C GLY A 107 7.25 9.26 -6.44
N GLY A 108 6.67 10.22 -7.15
CA GLY A 108 7.04 11.63 -6.97
C GLY A 108 6.87 12.11 -5.53
N LEU A 109 5.76 11.73 -4.88
CA LEU A 109 5.47 12.11 -3.50
C LEU A 109 6.16 11.18 -2.50
N SER A 110 6.20 9.86 -2.78
CA SER A 110 6.89 8.90 -1.91
C SER A 110 8.40 9.12 -1.86
N THR A 111 9.05 9.55 -2.95
CA THR A 111 10.46 9.92 -2.88
C THR A 111 10.64 11.13 -1.96
N ALA A 112 9.88 12.21 -2.17
CA ALA A 112 10.01 13.41 -1.34
C ALA A 112 9.80 13.09 0.15
N LEU A 113 8.79 12.28 0.47
CA LEU A 113 8.49 11.86 1.82
C LEU A 113 9.57 10.93 2.39
N SER A 114 10.01 9.91 1.64
CA SER A 114 11.06 8.99 2.08
C SER A 114 12.39 9.70 2.34
N GLN A 115 12.76 10.66 1.50
CA GLN A 115 13.94 11.50 1.71
C GLN A 115 13.80 12.34 2.98
N ALA A 116 12.65 12.99 3.20
CA ALA A 116 12.39 13.75 4.41
C ALA A 116 12.43 12.86 5.67
N LEU A 117 11.80 11.68 5.63
CA LEU A 117 11.80 10.73 6.74
C LEU A 117 13.17 10.10 6.97
N SER A 118 14.01 9.99 5.94
CA SER A 118 15.38 9.48 6.07
C SER A 118 16.26 10.38 6.96
N LEU A 119 15.91 11.66 7.11
CA LEU A 119 16.60 12.62 8.00
C LEU A 119 16.24 12.43 9.48
N LEU A 120 15.16 11.72 9.78
CA LEU A 120 14.76 11.46 11.16
C LEU A 120 15.65 10.38 11.78
N PRO A 121 16.18 10.55 13.00
CA PRO A 121 17.04 9.57 13.67
C PRO A 121 16.22 8.42 14.30
N LEU A 122 15.33 7.78 13.53
CA LEU A 122 14.43 6.73 14.00
C LEU A 122 14.73 5.41 13.30
N GLY A 123 15.42 4.48 13.97
CA GLY A 123 15.67 3.12 13.45
C GLY A 123 16.35 3.06 12.07
N PRO A 124 16.29 1.90 11.39
CA PRO A 124 16.81 1.72 10.02
C PRO A 124 16.08 2.57 8.97
N ARG A 125 16.71 2.79 7.81
CA ARG A 125 16.11 3.57 6.70
C ARG A 125 14.81 2.93 6.17
N THR A 126 14.75 1.60 6.12
CA THR A 126 13.58 0.80 5.73
C THR A 126 12.38 1.12 6.62
N PHE A 127 12.58 1.04 7.94
CA PHE A 127 11.57 1.41 8.94
C PHE A 127 11.05 2.84 8.76
N ARG A 128 11.94 3.82 8.49
CA ARG A 128 11.54 5.22 8.27
C ARG A 128 10.65 5.38 7.03
N THR A 129 10.92 4.62 5.97
CA THR A 129 10.05 4.63 4.78
C THR A 129 8.70 3.96 5.04
N ALA A 130 8.68 2.85 5.79
CA ALA A 130 7.45 2.18 6.21
C ALA A 130 6.58 3.08 7.12
N LEU A 131 7.21 3.89 7.98
CA LEU A 131 6.51 4.90 8.79
C LEU A 131 5.71 5.89 7.91
N GLY A 132 6.23 6.27 6.75
CA GLY A 132 5.52 7.11 5.78
C GLY A 132 4.23 6.46 5.27
N SER A 133 4.29 5.17 4.94
CA SER A 133 3.13 4.37 4.52
C SER A 133 2.10 4.21 5.67
N ALA A 134 2.56 3.99 6.90
CA ALA A 134 1.70 3.90 8.08
C ALA A 134 0.96 5.23 8.35
N LEU A 135 1.65 6.37 8.24
CA LEU A 135 1.02 7.69 8.36
C LEU A 135 -0.01 7.94 7.25
N ALA A 136 0.30 7.52 6.03
CA ALA A 136 -0.63 7.60 4.91
C ALA A 136 -1.90 6.75 5.14
N LEU A 137 -1.75 5.56 5.72
CA LEU A 137 -2.85 4.70 6.14
C LEU A 137 -3.74 5.39 7.19
N ALA A 138 -3.14 6.03 8.20
CA ALA A 138 -3.88 6.75 9.24
C ALA A 138 -4.74 7.87 8.63
N LEU A 139 -4.14 8.67 7.73
CA LEU A 139 -4.82 9.76 7.04
C LEU A 139 -5.91 9.25 6.09
N ALA A 140 -5.63 8.20 5.31
CA ALA A 140 -6.59 7.55 4.42
C ALA A 140 -7.81 7.06 5.19
N SER A 141 -7.58 6.42 6.33
CA SER A 141 -8.64 5.92 7.22
C SER A 141 -9.49 7.06 7.78
N ARG A 142 -8.85 8.17 8.20
CA ARG A 142 -9.57 9.36 8.69
C ARG A 142 -10.45 10.02 7.63
N VAL A 143 -9.97 10.09 6.39
CA VAL A 143 -10.70 10.65 5.24
C VAL A 143 -11.85 9.73 4.85
N LEU A 144 -11.60 8.44 4.74
CA LEU A 144 -12.63 7.44 4.44
C LEU A 144 -13.75 7.46 5.50
N TYR A 145 -13.41 7.61 6.78
CA TYR A 145 -14.40 7.75 7.86
C TYR A 145 -15.38 8.89 7.61
N GLU A 146 -14.86 10.07 7.28
CA GLU A 146 -15.71 11.25 7.02
C GLU A 146 -16.60 11.04 5.78
N MET A 147 -16.05 10.44 4.72
CA MET A 147 -16.79 10.13 3.49
C MET A 147 -17.92 9.13 3.74
N VAL A 148 -17.63 8.01 4.41
CA VAL A 148 -18.63 6.96 4.70
C VAL A 148 -19.68 7.47 5.68
N ARG A 149 -19.29 8.20 6.72
CA ARG A 149 -20.22 8.81 7.67
C ARG A 149 -21.18 9.78 6.96
N ARG A 150 -20.65 10.66 6.11
CA ARG A 150 -21.46 11.57 5.29
C ARG A 150 -22.44 10.79 4.41
N LEU A 151 -21.95 9.77 3.72
CA LEU A 151 -22.75 8.92 2.84
C LEU A 151 -23.90 8.23 3.60
N LEU A 152 -23.64 7.69 4.78
CA LEU A 152 -24.65 7.09 5.66
C LEU A 152 -25.70 8.11 6.12
N LEU A 153 -25.28 9.30 6.53
CA LEU A 153 -26.19 10.37 6.95
C LEU A 153 -27.11 10.83 5.81
N GLU A 154 -26.56 11.02 4.60
CA GLU A 154 -27.35 11.40 3.43
C GLU A 154 -28.28 10.28 2.96
N ALA A 155 -27.80 9.03 2.99
CA ALA A 155 -28.63 7.88 2.67
C ALA A 155 -29.81 7.79 3.63
N ALA A 156 -29.62 8.08 4.91
CA ALA A 156 -30.66 7.94 5.92
C ALA A 156 -31.75 9.01 5.86
N ARG A 157 -31.52 10.14 5.17
CA ARG A 157 -32.54 11.19 5.04
C ARG A 157 -33.76 10.63 4.30
N PRO A 158 -34.99 10.85 4.82
CA PRO A 158 -36.20 10.41 4.15
C PRO A 158 -36.30 11.10 2.78
N ALA A 159 -36.34 10.30 1.71
CA ALA A 159 -36.63 10.77 0.38
C ALA A 159 -37.96 10.13 -0.06
N PRO A 160 -38.91 10.89 -0.62
CA PRO A 160 -40.10 10.30 -1.22
C PRO A 160 -39.65 9.39 -2.36
N LEU A 161 -39.83 8.07 -2.21
CA LEU A 161 -39.48 7.11 -3.25
C LEU A 161 -40.45 7.30 -4.42
N PRO A 162 -39.95 7.68 -5.63
CA PRO A 162 -40.81 8.04 -6.75
C PRO A 162 -41.77 6.92 -7.18
N GLY A 163 -41.37 5.64 -7.05
CA GLY A 163 -42.17 4.48 -7.49
C GLY A 163 -43.23 3.96 -6.49
N LEU A 164 -43.04 4.13 -5.18
CA LEU A 164 -44.02 3.66 -4.18
C LEU A 164 -45.29 4.52 -4.15
N SER A 165 -45.23 5.73 -4.71
CA SER A 165 -46.41 6.56 -4.93
C SER A 165 -47.36 5.94 -5.97
N LEU A 166 -46.83 5.26 -6.99
CA LEU A 166 -47.62 4.58 -8.02
C LEU A 166 -48.29 3.32 -7.45
N LEU A 167 -47.55 2.50 -6.69
CA LEU A 167 -48.11 1.32 -6.00
C LEU A 167 -49.12 1.70 -4.91
N ARG A 168 -48.91 2.82 -4.19
CA ARG A 168 -49.91 3.37 -3.24
C ARG A 168 -51.14 3.92 -3.95
N ARG A 169 -50.97 4.60 -5.10
CA ARG A 169 -52.10 5.06 -5.93
C ARG A 169 -52.90 3.87 -6.48
N LEU A 170 -52.23 2.81 -6.91
CA LEU A 170 -52.86 1.58 -7.39
C LEU A 170 -53.55 0.78 -6.26
N ARG A 171 -53.08 0.90 -5.01
CA ARG A 171 -53.76 0.30 -3.83
C ARG A 171 -54.97 1.09 -3.32
N GLY A 172 -55.43 2.13 -4.01
CA GLY A 172 -56.81 2.64 -3.93
C GLY A 172 -57.27 3.27 -2.61
N GLY A 173 -56.40 3.51 -1.64
CA GLY A 173 -56.76 4.14 -0.36
C GLY A 173 -56.39 5.61 -0.33
N ALA A 174 -57.34 6.50 -0.60
CA ALA A 174 -57.23 7.95 -0.45
C ALA A 174 -57.24 8.41 1.03
N ALA A 175 -56.55 7.69 1.91
CA ALA A 175 -56.33 8.16 3.27
C ALA A 175 -55.12 9.08 3.27
N GLU A 176 -55.39 10.39 3.34
CA GLU A 176 -54.38 11.42 3.57
C GLU A 176 -53.55 11.02 4.80
N PRO A 177 -52.22 10.78 4.67
CA PRO A 177 -51.43 10.34 5.81
C PRO A 177 -51.46 11.46 6.84
N ALA A 178 -52.08 11.18 7.99
CA ALA A 178 -52.09 12.06 9.15
C ALA A 178 -50.68 12.62 9.35
N ARG A 179 -50.54 13.94 9.23
CA ARG A 179 -49.27 14.63 9.44
C ARG A 179 -48.69 14.10 10.76
N PRO A 180 -47.44 13.58 10.78
CA PRO A 180 -46.84 13.11 12.01
C PRO A 180 -46.89 14.27 13.02
N ALA A 181 -47.45 13.99 14.20
CA ALA A 181 -47.67 14.99 15.23
C ALA A 181 -46.35 15.74 15.49
N PRO A 182 -46.36 17.09 15.48
CA PRO A 182 -45.17 17.88 15.76
C PRO A 182 -44.72 17.59 17.19
N GLY A 183 -43.73 16.72 17.36
CA GLY A 183 -43.22 16.33 18.67
C GLY A 183 -42.91 14.84 18.85
N SER A 184 -43.25 13.94 17.91
CA SER A 184 -42.83 12.54 18.05
C SER A 184 -41.30 12.43 17.87
N PRO A 185 -40.53 11.98 18.89
CA PRO A 185 -39.08 11.77 18.79
C PRO A 185 -38.70 10.62 17.83
N ASP A 186 -39.68 9.96 17.23
CA ASP A 186 -39.53 8.72 16.47
C ASP A 186 -39.33 8.99 14.98
N GLY A 187 -38.09 8.83 14.53
CA GLY A 187 -37.74 8.75 13.10
C GLY A 187 -36.51 9.56 12.71
N ALA A 188 -35.99 10.41 13.61
CA ALA A 188 -34.72 11.09 13.38
C ALA A 188 -33.60 10.04 13.33
N VAL A 189 -32.91 9.98 12.19
CA VAL A 189 -31.76 9.13 11.96
C VAL A 189 -30.76 9.31 13.09
N SER A 190 -30.44 8.25 13.83
CA SER A 190 -29.44 8.33 14.90
C SER A 190 -28.06 8.58 14.29
N PRO A 191 -27.46 9.77 14.47
CA PRO A 191 -26.12 10.08 13.96
C PRO A 191 -25.06 9.17 14.60
N ARG A 192 -25.36 8.59 15.77
CA ARG A 192 -24.51 7.62 16.47
C ARG A 192 -24.38 6.31 15.69
N LEU A 193 -25.48 5.79 15.14
CA LEU A 193 -25.44 4.57 14.32
C LEU A 193 -24.60 4.78 13.06
N ALA A 194 -24.77 5.92 12.39
CA ALA A 194 -23.96 6.27 11.22
C ALA A 194 -22.45 6.38 11.57
N ALA A 195 -22.12 6.98 12.71
CA ALA A 195 -20.73 7.07 13.19
C ALA A 195 -20.12 5.69 13.50
N VAL A 196 -20.88 4.79 14.14
CA VAL A 196 -20.45 3.42 14.44
C VAL A 196 -20.25 2.60 13.17
N LEU A 197 -21.21 2.59 12.25
CA LEU A 197 -21.09 1.85 10.99
C LEU A 197 -20.00 2.41 10.07
N ALA A 198 -19.76 3.74 10.09
CA ALA A 198 -18.63 4.33 9.40
C ALA A 198 -17.30 3.88 10.00
N ALA A 199 -17.19 3.81 11.34
CA ALA A 199 -15.99 3.31 12.01
C ALA A 199 -15.72 1.85 11.63
N ILE A 200 -16.76 1.01 11.64
CA ILE A 200 -16.68 -0.40 11.26
C ILE A 200 -16.21 -0.54 9.81
N ALA A 201 -16.85 0.14 8.85
CA ALA A 201 -16.42 0.08 7.45
C ALA A 201 -14.96 0.48 7.24
N VAL A 202 -14.52 1.56 7.90
CA VAL A 202 -13.13 2.01 7.80
C VAL A 202 -12.18 1.00 8.42
N LEU A 203 -12.51 0.45 9.59
CA LEU A 203 -11.67 -0.56 10.23
C LEU A 203 -11.63 -1.85 9.39
N THR A 204 -12.73 -2.29 8.79
CA THR A 204 -12.74 -3.45 7.88
C THR A 204 -11.85 -3.21 6.66
N ALA A 205 -11.90 -2.00 6.06
CA ALA A 205 -11.02 -1.67 4.94
C ALA A 205 -9.56 -1.53 5.36
N ALA A 206 -9.29 -0.77 6.42
CA ALA A 206 -7.95 -0.40 6.85
C ALA A 206 -7.20 -1.54 7.55
N LEU A 207 -7.91 -2.48 8.17
CA LEU A 207 -7.37 -3.71 8.73
C LEU A 207 -7.48 -4.88 7.76
N SER A 208 -7.87 -4.66 6.50
CA SER A 208 -7.79 -5.71 5.49
C SER A 208 -6.32 -6.07 5.21
N PRO A 209 -6.03 -7.33 4.81
CA PRO A 209 -4.71 -7.73 4.35
C PRO A 209 -4.15 -6.81 3.26
N THR A 210 -5.01 -6.32 2.36
CA THR A 210 -4.61 -5.42 1.26
C THR A 210 -4.03 -4.11 1.79
N TRP A 211 -4.70 -3.43 2.73
CA TRP A 211 -4.21 -2.15 3.24
C TRP A 211 -3.01 -2.33 4.18
N GLN A 212 -3.07 -3.31 5.08
CA GLN A 212 -2.00 -3.54 6.05
C GLN A 212 -0.68 -3.95 5.36
N ARG A 213 -0.74 -4.79 4.31
CA ARG A 213 0.45 -5.21 3.57
C ARG A 213 1.20 -4.05 2.93
N GLU A 214 0.51 -3.02 2.44
CA GLU A 214 1.16 -1.84 1.87
C GLU A 214 1.55 -0.80 2.93
N ALA A 215 0.87 -0.79 4.08
CA ALA A 215 1.17 0.13 5.17
C ALA A 215 2.42 -0.25 5.96
N THR A 216 2.80 -1.54 5.99
CA THR A 216 3.95 -2.04 6.76
C THR A 216 5.27 -2.07 5.97
N VAL A 217 5.29 -1.61 4.72
CA VAL A 217 6.52 -1.49 3.89
C VAL A 217 6.68 -0.07 3.36
N GLY A 218 7.93 0.31 3.09
CA GLY A 218 8.19 1.51 2.29
C GLY A 218 7.54 1.38 0.91
N GLY A 219 6.91 2.46 0.44
CA GLY A 219 6.43 2.50 -0.93
C GLY A 219 5.31 3.49 -1.22
N GLY A 220 4.99 3.60 -2.51
CA GLY A 220 4.03 4.57 -3.02
C GLY A 220 2.57 4.17 -2.93
N ALA A 221 2.26 2.88 -2.73
CA ALA A 221 0.89 2.39 -2.94
C ALA A 221 -0.11 2.94 -1.91
N MET A 222 0.24 2.96 -0.62
CA MET A 222 -0.62 3.52 0.42
C MET A 222 -0.71 5.05 0.33
N LEU A 223 0.39 5.72 -0.05
CA LEU A 223 0.40 7.16 -0.32
C LEU A 223 -0.52 7.53 -1.50
N ALA A 224 -0.45 6.78 -2.59
CA ALA A 224 -1.35 6.93 -3.73
C ALA A 224 -2.82 6.73 -3.34
N THR A 225 -3.11 5.68 -2.55
CA THR A 225 -4.46 5.41 -2.03
C THR A 225 -4.97 6.58 -1.19
N CYS A 226 -4.12 7.09 -0.28
CA CYS A 226 -4.42 8.24 0.56
C CYS A 226 -4.72 9.49 -0.29
N CYS A 227 -3.83 9.84 -1.23
CA CYS A 227 -3.99 11.00 -2.10
C CYS A 227 -5.25 10.90 -2.97
N ALA A 228 -5.56 9.70 -3.48
CA ALA A 228 -6.80 9.46 -4.22
C ALA A 228 -8.05 9.68 -3.36
N LEU A 229 -8.08 9.17 -2.13
CA LEU A 229 -9.20 9.41 -1.21
C LEU A 229 -9.35 10.89 -0.84
N VAL A 230 -8.25 11.59 -0.57
CA VAL A 230 -8.28 13.05 -0.31
C VAL A 230 -8.79 13.80 -1.53
N THR A 231 -8.38 13.39 -2.74
CA THR A 231 -8.85 13.97 -4.01
C THR A 231 -10.36 13.77 -4.17
N VAL A 232 -10.89 12.57 -3.93
CA VAL A 232 -12.34 12.29 -3.99
C VAL A 232 -13.11 13.07 -2.91
N ALA A 233 -12.57 13.15 -1.69
CA ALA A 233 -13.16 13.93 -0.61
C ALA A 233 -13.23 15.43 -0.96
N LEU A 234 -12.14 15.99 -1.53
CA LEU A 234 -12.11 17.38 -1.96
C LEU A 234 -13.02 17.63 -3.17
N ALA A 235 -13.14 16.67 -4.10
CA ALA A 235 -14.10 16.73 -5.19
C ALA A 235 -15.54 16.83 -4.66
N SER A 236 -15.87 16.09 -3.59
CA SER A 236 -17.17 16.17 -2.93
C SER A 236 -17.45 17.56 -2.33
N ALA A 237 -16.43 18.19 -1.74
CA ALA A 237 -16.54 19.55 -1.22
C ALA A 237 -16.68 20.59 -2.34
N CYS A 238 -15.94 20.42 -3.45
CA CYS A 238 -16.04 21.27 -4.64
C CYS A 238 -17.41 21.17 -5.30
N ALA A 239 -17.97 19.95 -5.36
CA ALA A 239 -19.32 19.73 -5.88
C ALA A 239 -20.36 20.53 -5.09
N GLU A 240 -20.18 20.62 -3.77
CA GLU A 240 -21.11 21.35 -2.89
C GLU A 240 -20.98 22.86 -2.94
N GLN A 241 -19.77 23.36 -3.17
CA GLN A 241 -19.45 24.79 -3.09
C GLN A 241 -19.05 25.36 -4.44
N ALA A 242 -19.61 24.82 -5.54
CA ALA A 242 -19.16 25.03 -6.90
C ALA A 242 -18.84 26.50 -7.28
N ARG A 243 -19.61 27.46 -6.76
CA ARG A 243 -19.48 28.90 -7.09
C ARG A 243 -18.52 29.70 -6.20
N HIS A 244 -18.17 29.23 -4.99
CA HIS A 244 -17.41 30.04 -4.02
C HIS A 244 -16.07 29.43 -3.62
N ALA A 245 -15.70 28.28 -4.18
CA ALA A 245 -14.55 27.51 -3.75
C ALA A 245 -13.37 27.54 -4.74
N GLY A 246 -12.96 28.72 -5.22
CA GLY A 246 -11.81 28.87 -6.13
C GLY A 246 -10.54 28.15 -5.65
N ARG A 247 -10.22 28.31 -4.37
CA ARG A 247 -9.08 27.63 -3.75
C ARG A 247 -9.26 26.11 -3.70
N ALA A 248 -10.48 25.61 -3.49
CA ALA A 248 -10.74 24.17 -3.43
C ALA A 248 -10.56 23.52 -4.81
N TRP A 249 -10.98 24.17 -5.90
CA TRP A 249 -10.75 23.68 -7.26
C TRP A 249 -9.26 23.62 -7.63
N ILE A 250 -8.49 24.66 -7.27
CA ILE A 250 -7.04 24.66 -7.45
C ILE A 250 -6.39 23.53 -6.62
N GLY A 251 -6.80 23.39 -5.36
CA GLY A 251 -6.33 22.30 -4.50
C GLY A 251 -6.69 20.91 -5.03
N LEU A 252 -7.88 20.76 -5.63
CA LEU A 252 -8.32 19.52 -6.28
C LEU A 252 -7.42 19.18 -7.47
N GLY A 253 -7.14 20.18 -8.31
CA GLY A 253 -6.20 20.05 -9.41
C GLY A 253 -4.82 19.61 -8.94
N ALA A 254 -4.24 20.32 -7.98
CA ALA A 254 -2.92 20.03 -7.41
C ALA A 254 -2.84 18.62 -6.80
N LEU A 255 -3.83 18.22 -5.98
CA LEU A 255 -3.88 16.88 -5.38
C LEU A 255 -4.06 15.78 -6.43
N LEU A 256 -4.87 16.03 -7.46
CA LEU A 256 -5.00 15.09 -8.57
C LEU A 256 -3.66 14.94 -9.30
N GLY A 257 -2.97 16.03 -9.60
CA GLY A 257 -1.62 16.03 -10.18
C GLY A 257 -0.61 15.28 -9.32
N ALA A 258 -0.65 15.47 -7.99
CA ALA A 258 0.18 14.72 -7.05
C ALA A 258 -0.16 13.23 -7.03
N THR A 259 -1.45 12.87 -7.08
CA THR A 259 -1.89 11.48 -7.14
C THR A 259 -1.41 10.81 -8.44
N PHE A 260 -1.47 11.50 -9.58
CA PHE A 260 -0.94 11.03 -10.87
C PHE A 260 0.58 10.84 -10.85
N ALA A 261 1.32 11.79 -10.27
CA ALA A 261 2.77 11.70 -10.14
C ALA A 261 3.22 10.58 -9.19
N GLU A 262 2.38 10.24 -8.21
CA GLU A 262 2.63 9.13 -7.30
C GLU A 262 2.30 7.77 -7.93
N SER A 263 1.09 7.64 -8.51
CA SER A 263 0.62 6.44 -9.19
C SER A 263 -0.38 6.83 -10.28
N PRO A 264 -0.02 6.72 -11.58
CA PRO A 264 -0.93 7.05 -12.67
C PRO A 264 -2.28 6.30 -12.62
N PRO A 265 -2.33 4.98 -12.30
CA PRO A 265 -3.61 4.28 -12.12
C PRO A 265 -4.48 4.88 -11.02
N ALA A 266 -3.89 5.26 -9.87
CA ALA A 266 -4.63 5.90 -8.78
C ALA A 266 -5.13 7.30 -9.17
N GLY A 267 -4.31 8.06 -9.91
CA GLY A 267 -4.70 9.38 -10.45
C GLY A 267 -5.88 9.28 -11.42
N LEU A 268 -5.83 8.34 -12.36
CA LEU A 268 -6.94 8.07 -13.28
C LEU A 268 -8.20 7.63 -12.54
N ALA A 269 -8.07 6.75 -11.54
CA ALA A 269 -9.17 6.29 -10.73
C ALA A 269 -9.82 7.43 -9.92
N ALA A 270 -9.02 8.31 -9.32
CA ALA A 270 -9.49 9.48 -8.60
C ALA A 270 -10.18 10.48 -9.54
N LEU A 271 -9.63 10.71 -10.74
CA LEU A 271 -10.25 11.56 -11.77
C LEU A 271 -11.60 10.99 -12.21
N ALA A 272 -11.68 9.69 -12.51
CA ALA A 272 -12.90 9.03 -12.93
C ALA A 272 -13.97 9.06 -11.82
N ALA A 273 -13.57 8.81 -10.57
CA ALA A 273 -14.44 8.89 -9.40
C ALA A 273 -14.99 10.32 -9.18
N ALA A 274 -14.13 11.34 -9.28
CA ALA A 274 -14.54 12.74 -9.19
C ALA A 274 -15.50 13.12 -10.33
N TYR A 275 -15.18 12.72 -11.57
CA TYR A 275 -16.02 12.97 -12.74
C TYR A 275 -17.41 12.35 -12.60
N ALA A 276 -17.48 11.07 -12.20
CA ALA A 276 -18.75 10.38 -11.97
C ALA A 276 -19.59 11.03 -10.88
N MET A 277 -18.96 11.52 -9.81
CA MET A 277 -19.62 12.31 -8.76
C MET A 277 -20.26 13.59 -9.34
N PHE A 278 -19.53 14.35 -10.17
CA PHE A 278 -20.07 15.56 -10.80
C PHE A 278 -21.20 15.26 -11.80
N LEU A 279 -21.08 14.19 -12.59
CA LEU A 279 -22.15 13.75 -13.50
C LEU A 279 -23.42 13.34 -12.75
N ALA A 280 -23.28 12.50 -11.73
CA ALA A 280 -24.41 12.06 -10.91
C ALA A 280 -25.10 13.22 -10.18
N ARG A 281 -24.33 14.26 -9.81
CA ARG A 281 -24.89 15.48 -9.23
C ARG A 281 -25.64 16.33 -10.25
N ARG A 282 -25.15 16.45 -11.48
CA ARG A 282 -25.83 17.19 -12.56
C ARG A 282 -27.19 16.56 -12.88
N GLY A 283 -27.26 15.24 -12.93
CA GLY A 283 -28.53 14.53 -13.15
C GLY A 283 -29.56 14.67 -12.01
N LEU A 284 -29.19 15.28 -10.88
CA LEU A 284 -30.12 15.52 -9.77
C LEU A 284 -30.88 16.85 -9.88
N ALA A 285 -30.47 17.73 -10.80
CA ALA A 285 -30.85 19.14 -10.79
C ALA A 285 -32.05 19.48 -11.65
N ASP A 286 -32.94 18.52 -11.88
CA ASP A 286 -34.21 18.71 -12.61
C ASP A 286 -35.13 19.75 -11.94
N ARG A 287 -34.86 20.16 -10.69
CA ARG A 287 -35.59 21.25 -10.05
C ARG A 287 -34.99 22.61 -10.42
N PRO A 288 -35.80 23.58 -10.91
CA PRO A 288 -35.31 24.90 -11.32
C PRO A 288 -34.63 25.67 -10.17
N ALA A 289 -35.00 25.43 -8.91
CA ALA A 289 -34.32 25.99 -7.74
C ALA A 289 -32.88 25.47 -7.58
N ASP A 290 -32.61 24.23 -7.99
CA ASP A 290 -31.29 23.59 -7.91
C ASP A 290 -30.45 23.80 -9.19
N ALA A 291 -31.04 24.34 -10.26
CA ALA A 291 -30.34 24.63 -11.52
C ALA A 291 -29.13 25.55 -11.32
N SER A 292 -29.21 26.48 -10.36
CA SER A 292 -28.09 27.34 -10.00
C SER A 292 -26.93 26.57 -9.36
N ALA A 293 -27.22 25.55 -8.55
CA ALA A 293 -26.22 24.68 -7.92
C ALA A 293 -25.64 23.63 -8.89
N ALA A 294 -26.35 23.34 -9.99
CA ALA A 294 -25.89 22.43 -11.04
C ALA A 294 -25.16 23.09 -12.20
N ALA A 295 -25.18 24.43 -12.27
CA ALA A 295 -24.23 25.17 -13.09
C ALA A 295 -22.82 24.70 -12.71
N GLY A 296 -22.19 23.95 -13.61
CA GLY A 296 -20.87 23.39 -13.39
C GLY A 296 -19.83 24.47 -13.06
N PRO A 297 -18.63 24.07 -12.61
CA PRO A 297 -17.56 25.04 -12.40
C PRO A 297 -17.35 25.88 -13.67
N PRO A 298 -17.17 27.21 -13.54
CA PRO A 298 -16.87 28.04 -14.70
C PRO A 298 -15.57 27.56 -15.35
N ARG A 299 -15.50 27.61 -16.69
CA ARG A 299 -14.36 27.09 -17.49
C ARG A 299 -13.00 27.59 -17.00
N ARG A 300 -12.94 28.84 -16.52
CA ARG A 300 -11.72 29.44 -15.93
C ARG A 300 -11.23 28.69 -14.69
N MET A 301 -12.13 28.23 -13.81
CA MET A 301 -11.75 27.46 -12.62
C MET A 301 -11.28 26.06 -12.98
N LEU A 302 -11.91 25.42 -13.98
CA LEU A 302 -11.43 24.14 -14.51
C LEU A 302 -10.03 24.28 -15.13
N GLY A 303 -9.78 25.35 -15.90
CA GLY A 303 -8.45 25.66 -16.43
C GLY A 303 -7.41 25.89 -15.32
N ALA A 304 -7.78 26.65 -14.27
CA ALA A 304 -6.90 26.87 -13.12
C ALA A 304 -6.59 25.57 -12.35
N ALA A 305 -7.59 24.69 -12.17
CA ALA A 305 -7.40 23.38 -11.57
C ALA A 305 -6.50 22.49 -12.43
N ALA A 306 -6.74 22.41 -13.74
CA ALA A 306 -5.91 21.65 -14.66
C ALA A 306 -4.46 22.16 -14.69
N GLY A 307 -4.28 23.48 -14.74
CA GLY A 307 -2.95 24.12 -14.68
C GLY A 307 -2.22 23.83 -13.37
N ALA A 308 -2.91 23.92 -12.23
CA ALA A 308 -2.34 23.56 -10.93
C ALA A 308 -1.95 22.07 -10.87
N GLY A 309 -2.81 21.18 -11.39
CA GLY A 309 -2.51 19.75 -11.46
C GLY A 309 -1.31 19.42 -12.34
N ALA A 310 -1.25 20.00 -13.54
CA ALA A 310 -0.11 19.84 -14.44
C ALA A 310 1.20 20.37 -13.81
N LEU A 311 1.15 21.53 -13.15
CA LEU A 311 2.30 22.11 -12.45
C LEU A 311 2.75 21.21 -11.29
N THR A 312 1.83 20.75 -10.44
CA THR A 312 2.16 19.87 -9.31
C THR A 312 2.71 18.53 -9.80
N ALA A 313 2.13 17.93 -10.84
CA ALA A 313 2.64 16.70 -11.44
C ALA A 313 4.04 16.92 -12.03
N ALA A 314 4.25 18.00 -12.77
CA ALA A 314 5.55 18.36 -13.33
C ALA A 314 6.61 18.57 -12.24
N LEU A 315 6.27 19.25 -11.14
CA LEU A 315 7.18 19.46 -10.01
C LEU A 315 7.54 18.15 -9.30
N LEU A 316 6.58 17.26 -9.05
CA LEU A 316 6.81 15.99 -8.38
C LEU A 316 7.50 14.96 -9.29
N LEU A 317 7.33 15.05 -10.61
CA LEU A 317 8.04 14.23 -11.59
C LEU A 317 9.36 14.85 -12.05
N ALA A 318 9.63 16.12 -11.73
CA ALA A 318 10.88 16.80 -12.07
C ALA A 318 12.13 16.02 -11.64
N PRO A 319 12.18 15.37 -10.46
CA PRO A 319 13.32 14.53 -10.10
C PRO A 319 13.62 13.45 -11.14
N LEU A 320 12.63 12.81 -11.76
CA LEU A 320 12.85 11.79 -12.80
C LEU A 320 13.55 12.36 -14.04
N VAL A 321 13.37 13.66 -14.32
CA VAL A 321 13.99 14.35 -15.46
C VAL A 321 15.38 14.89 -15.09
N LEU A 322 15.53 15.42 -13.89
CA LEU A 322 16.74 16.09 -13.41
C LEU A 322 17.80 15.10 -12.91
N ARG A 323 17.42 13.95 -12.36
CA ARG A 323 18.36 12.97 -11.77
C ARG A 323 19.37 12.39 -12.75
N PRO A 324 19.00 11.99 -13.99
CA PRO A 324 19.96 11.56 -15.00
C PRO A 324 21.09 12.57 -15.28
N LEU A 325 20.83 13.85 -15.01
CA LEU A 325 21.80 14.93 -15.22
C LEU A 325 22.74 15.14 -14.01
N ALA A 326 22.49 14.44 -12.90
CA ALA A 326 23.33 14.57 -11.71
C ALA A 326 24.69 13.89 -11.97
N PRO A 327 25.83 14.56 -11.64
CA PRO A 327 27.17 14.04 -11.91
C PRO A 327 27.53 12.77 -11.12
N ARG A 328 26.65 12.31 -10.22
CA ARG A 328 26.80 11.10 -9.41
C ARG A 328 25.57 10.20 -9.47
N ALA A 329 24.81 10.23 -10.56
CA ALA A 329 23.72 9.29 -10.77
C ALA A 329 24.31 7.88 -10.89
N TRP A 330 24.19 7.08 -9.82
CA TRP A 330 24.81 5.75 -9.75
C TRP A 330 24.14 4.73 -10.71
N ALA A 331 22.89 4.95 -11.11
CA ALA A 331 22.28 4.23 -12.23
C ALA A 331 21.20 5.08 -12.90
N ASP A 332 21.36 5.40 -14.19
CA ASP A 332 20.27 5.95 -15.00
C ASP A 332 19.66 4.83 -15.84
N ILE A 333 18.53 4.30 -15.36
CA ILE A 333 17.78 3.21 -16.00
C ILE A 333 16.85 3.78 -17.09
N GLY A 334 16.90 5.08 -17.33
CA GLY A 334 16.13 5.74 -18.37
C GLY A 334 14.63 5.86 -18.06
N ARG A 335 13.95 6.60 -18.91
CA ARG A 335 12.53 6.97 -18.75
C ARG A 335 11.62 5.89 -19.32
N SER A 336 11.63 4.71 -18.72
CA SER A 336 10.65 3.68 -19.07
C SER A 336 9.27 4.08 -18.52
N LEU A 337 8.36 4.48 -19.42
CA LEU A 337 6.96 4.74 -19.08
C LEU A 337 6.20 3.46 -18.65
N THR A 338 6.79 2.29 -18.87
CA THR A 338 6.16 1.00 -18.65
C THR A 338 6.90 0.22 -17.57
N THR A 339 6.50 0.42 -16.31
CA THR A 339 6.81 -0.53 -15.20
C THR A 339 6.25 -1.92 -15.48
N GLY A 340 5.28 -2.04 -16.41
CA GLY A 340 4.72 -3.30 -16.89
C GLY A 340 5.76 -4.28 -17.43
N SER A 341 6.87 -3.82 -18.01
CA SER A 341 7.96 -4.70 -18.46
C SER A 341 8.78 -5.28 -17.30
N LEU A 342 8.83 -4.59 -16.16
CA LEU A 342 9.51 -5.08 -14.94
C LEU A 342 8.59 -6.01 -14.12
N ALA A 343 7.28 -5.71 -14.10
CA ALA A 343 6.26 -6.57 -13.49
C ALA A 343 5.96 -7.82 -14.34
N ALA A 344 6.28 -7.83 -15.64
CA ALA A 344 6.08 -8.96 -16.54
C ALA A 344 6.95 -10.18 -16.23
N LEU A 345 7.79 -10.17 -15.18
CA LEU A 345 8.60 -11.33 -14.79
C LEU A 345 8.01 -12.09 -13.59
N ASP A 346 6.99 -11.54 -12.92
CA ASP A 346 6.20 -12.21 -11.88
C ASP A 346 4.94 -12.88 -12.50
N VAL A 347 5.13 -13.59 -13.63
CA VAL A 347 4.05 -14.08 -14.54
C VAL A 347 3.15 -15.14 -13.89
N ALA A 348 3.61 -15.79 -12.83
CA ALA A 348 2.88 -16.91 -12.22
C ALA A 348 1.73 -16.49 -11.28
N SER A 349 1.58 -15.21 -10.96
CA SER A 349 0.55 -14.78 -9.99
C SER A 349 -0.82 -14.57 -10.63
N ALA A 350 -1.84 -15.27 -10.13
CA ALA A 350 -3.22 -15.09 -10.55
C ALA A 350 -3.67 -13.64 -10.35
N ARG A 351 -4.31 -13.04 -11.36
CA ARG A 351 -4.99 -11.75 -11.20
C ARG A 351 -6.23 -11.95 -10.34
N THR A 352 -6.37 -11.13 -9.30
CA THR A 352 -7.52 -11.16 -8.40
C THR A 352 -8.17 -9.79 -8.33
N THR A 353 -9.48 -9.75 -8.48
CA THR A 353 -10.25 -8.52 -8.23
C THR A 353 -10.41 -8.32 -6.72
N ALA A 354 -10.71 -7.10 -6.30
CA ALA A 354 -11.13 -6.78 -4.94
C ALA A 354 -12.36 -7.61 -4.52
N LEU A 355 -13.27 -7.92 -5.44
CA LEU A 355 -14.41 -8.81 -5.20
C LEU A 355 -13.95 -10.23 -4.83
N ALA A 356 -13.01 -10.79 -5.61
CA ALA A 356 -12.47 -12.12 -5.37
C ALA A 356 -11.60 -12.20 -4.11
N ALA A 357 -10.88 -11.12 -3.78
CA ALA A 357 -10.14 -11.00 -2.53
C ALA A 357 -11.11 -10.93 -1.33
N TRP A 358 -12.08 -10.01 -1.39
CA TRP A 358 -13.09 -9.82 -0.35
C TRP A 358 -13.93 -11.07 -0.09
N SER A 359 -14.32 -11.80 -1.14
CA SER A 359 -15.07 -13.05 -0.99
C SER A 359 -14.28 -14.14 -0.27
N ARG A 360 -12.94 -14.11 -0.40
CA ARG A 360 -12.04 -15.11 0.18
C ARG A 360 -11.67 -14.78 1.62
N GLU A 361 -11.48 -13.49 1.92
CA GLU A 361 -11.07 -12.96 3.23
C GLU A 361 -12.27 -12.77 4.18
N ILE A 362 -13.38 -12.19 3.69
CA ILE A 362 -14.51 -11.76 4.55
C ILE A 362 -15.75 -12.61 4.31
N GLY A 363 -15.88 -13.20 3.12
CA GLY A 363 -16.95 -14.11 2.76
C GLY A 363 -18.09 -13.47 1.97
N VAL A 364 -18.82 -14.31 1.23
CA VAL A 364 -19.86 -13.93 0.27
C VAL A 364 -21.03 -13.18 0.92
N ALA A 365 -21.40 -13.52 2.17
CA ALA A 365 -22.51 -12.87 2.86
C ALA A 365 -22.28 -11.35 3.03
N SER A 366 -21.08 -10.93 3.43
CA SER A 366 -20.73 -9.51 3.55
C SER A 366 -20.76 -8.80 2.20
N LEU A 367 -20.38 -9.50 1.13
CA LEU A 367 -20.42 -8.98 -0.24
C LEU A 367 -21.86 -8.76 -0.73
N LEU A 368 -22.77 -9.67 -0.40
CA LEU A 368 -24.20 -9.51 -0.70
C LEU A 368 -24.80 -8.31 0.06
N ILE A 369 -24.43 -8.13 1.33
CA ILE A 369 -24.83 -6.95 2.11
C ILE A 369 -24.29 -5.68 1.45
N ALA A 370 -23.03 -5.70 0.98
CA ALA A 370 -22.43 -4.57 0.29
C ALA A 370 -23.16 -4.24 -1.02
N ALA A 371 -23.43 -5.25 -1.86
CA ALA A 371 -24.15 -5.09 -3.11
C ALA A 371 -25.57 -4.52 -2.89
N ALA A 372 -26.28 -5.02 -1.86
CA ALA A 372 -27.59 -4.49 -1.47
C ALA A 372 -27.48 -3.02 -1.00
N GLY A 373 -26.48 -2.69 -0.19
CA GLY A 373 -26.23 -1.32 0.28
C GLY A 373 -25.95 -0.33 -0.85
N LEU A 374 -25.07 -0.71 -1.79
CA LEU A 374 -24.75 0.08 -2.98
C LEU A 374 -25.99 0.27 -3.87
N SER A 375 -26.77 -0.78 -4.08
CA SER A 375 -28.01 -0.74 -4.87
C SER A 375 -29.05 0.18 -4.24
N LEU A 376 -29.27 0.09 -2.92
CA LEU A 376 -30.20 0.96 -2.21
C LEU A 376 -29.76 2.43 -2.21
N ALA A 377 -28.45 2.69 -2.09
CA ALA A 377 -27.90 4.04 -2.20
C ALA A 377 -28.07 4.61 -3.62
N LEU A 378 -27.90 3.78 -4.66
CA LEU A 378 -28.19 4.15 -6.04
C LEU A 378 -29.67 4.49 -6.26
N LEU A 379 -30.60 3.85 -5.56
CA LEU A 379 -32.01 4.19 -5.68
C LEU A 379 -32.35 5.55 -5.03
N ARG A 380 -31.55 6.01 -4.06
CA ARG A 380 -31.79 7.26 -3.32
C ARG A 380 -31.13 8.47 -4.01
N PRO A 381 -31.90 9.45 -4.53
CA PRO A 381 -31.37 10.58 -5.30
C PRO A 381 -30.21 11.31 -4.61
N ARG A 382 -30.37 11.63 -3.32
CA ARG A 382 -29.33 12.34 -2.55
C ARG A 382 -28.06 11.52 -2.29
N ALA A 383 -28.16 10.20 -2.25
CA ALA A 383 -26.99 9.33 -2.04
C ALA A 383 -26.29 8.95 -3.36
N ARG A 384 -27.00 8.99 -4.50
CA ARG A 384 -26.46 8.64 -5.84
C ARG A 384 -25.12 9.28 -6.15
N TRP A 385 -25.00 10.59 -5.95
CA TRP A 385 -23.78 11.30 -6.29
C TRP A 385 -22.62 10.99 -5.33
N LEU A 386 -22.91 10.67 -4.06
CA LEU A 386 -21.90 10.24 -3.09
C LEU A 386 -21.44 8.79 -3.29
N ILE A 387 -22.31 7.93 -3.81
CA ILE A 387 -21.97 6.52 -4.08
C ILE A 387 -21.32 6.29 -5.45
N ALA A 388 -21.60 7.17 -6.42
CA ALA A 388 -20.99 7.16 -7.75
C ALA A 388 -19.45 6.96 -7.77
N PRO A 389 -18.63 7.69 -6.97
CA PRO A 389 -17.19 7.47 -6.96
C PRO A 389 -16.82 6.03 -6.56
N PHE A 390 -17.45 5.48 -5.52
CA PHE A 390 -17.16 4.13 -5.02
C PHE A 390 -17.52 3.06 -6.06
N LEU A 391 -18.61 3.23 -6.81
CA LEU A 391 -19.00 2.32 -7.88
C LEU A 391 -18.01 2.33 -9.05
N VAL A 392 -17.52 3.51 -9.43
CA VAL A 392 -16.50 3.62 -10.48
C VAL A 392 -15.19 2.99 -10.05
N LEU A 393 -14.77 3.18 -8.79
CA LEU A 393 -13.56 2.54 -8.26
C LEU A 393 -13.68 1.01 -8.29
N LEU A 394 -14.84 0.48 -7.90
CA LEU A 394 -15.12 -0.96 -7.97
C LEU A 394 -15.12 -1.47 -9.43
N ALA A 395 -15.75 -0.74 -10.34
CA ALA A 395 -15.78 -1.11 -11.77
C ALA A 395 -14.40 -1.04 -12.44
N LEU A 396 -13.55 -0.08 -12.04
CA LEU A 396 -12.20 0.01 -12.57
C LEU A 396 -11.34 -1.16 -12.10
N ASP A 397 -11.44 -1.58 -10.84
CA ASP A 397 -10.71 -2.75 -10.34
C ASP A 397 -11.18 -4.06 -10.99
N THR A 398 -12.48 -4.20 -11.31
CA THR A 398 -12.96 -5.39 -12.02
C THR A 398 -12.47 -5.46 -13.46
N VAL A 399 -12.31 -4.33 -14.14
CA VAL A 399 -11.78 -4.25 -15.51
C VAL A 399 -10.25 -4.38 -15.53
N LEU A 400 -9.57 -3.82 -14.53
CA LEU A 400 -8.11 -3.79 -14.41
C LEU A 400 -7.66 -4.51 -13.13
N PRO A 401 -7.83 -5.85 -13.04
CA PRO A 401 -7.51 -6.58 -11.83
C PRO A 401 -5.99 -6.56 -11.57
N ALA A 402 -5.64 -6.20 -10.34
CA ALA A 402 -4.27 -6.36 -9.84
C ALA A 402 -3.90 -7.85 -9.71
N ARG A 403 -2.62 -8.15 -9.56
CA ARG A 403 -2.09 -9.48 -9.26
C ARG A 403 -2.24 -9.80 -7.78
N ALA A 404 -2.56 -11.05 -7.46
CA ALA A 404 -2.78 -11.49 -6.07
C ALA A 404 -1.50 -11.45 -5.24
N ALA A 405 -0.37 -11.72 -5.90
CA ALA A 405 0.92 -11.95 -5.29
C ALA A 405 2.00 -11.22 -6.11
N GLY A 406 2.06 -9.89 -5.96
CA GLY A 406 3.29 -9.15 -6.25
C GLY A 406 4.30 -9.49 -5.14
N VAL A 407 4.77 -10.72 -5.12
CA VAL A 407 5.57 -11.27 -4.03
C VAL A 407 6.89 -10.52 -3.94
N LEU A 408 7.49 -10.25 -5.11
CA LEU A 408 8.80 -9.64 -5.23
C LEU A 408 8.75 -8.16 -5.60
N SER A 409 7.61 -7.66 -6.08
CA SER A 409 7.43 -6.24 -6.39
C SER A 409 5.99 -5.80 -6.15
N ALA A 410 5.83 -4.56 -5.67
CA ALA A 410 4.49 -3.99 -5.50
C ALA A 410 3.80 -3.81 -6.86
N ASP A 411 2.60 -4.36 -6.99
CA ASP A 411 1.80 -4.19 -8.21
C ASP A 411 1.35 -2.72 -8.33
N PRO A 412 1.58 -2.05 -9.48
CA PRO A 412 1.14 -0.67 -9.71
C PRO A 412 -0.38 -0.46 -9.58
N LEU A 413 -1.19 -1.52 -9.72
CA LEU A 413 -2.65 -1.50 -9.56
C LEU A 413 -3.10 -1.74 -8.11
N THR A 414 -2.18 -2.01 -7.17
CA THR A 414 -2.53 -2.17 -5.75
C THR A 414 -3.33 -0.99 -5.17
N PRO A 415 -3.00 0.29 -5.46
CA PRO A 415 -3.81 1.42 -4.99
C PRO A 415 -5.26 1.37 -5.46
N LEU A 416 -5.49 0.93 -6.70
CA LEU A 416 -6.84 0.78 -7.26
C LEU A 416 -7.62 -0.31 -6.51
N ARG A 417 -6.98 -1.45 -6.23
CA ARG A 417 -7.57 -2.51 -5.40
C ARG A 417 -7.89 -1.99 -4.00
N SER A 418 -6.98 -1.26 -3.36
CA SER A 418 -7.19 -0.67 -2.03
C SER A 418 -8.40 0.27 -2.01
N LEU A 419 -8.58 1.08 -3.05
CA LEU A 419 -9.75 1.96 -3.22
C LEU A 419 -11.06 1.16 -3.42
N ALA A 420 -11.01 0.07 -4.19
CA ALA A 420 -12.15 -0.81 -4.39
C ALA A 420 -12.55 -1.57 -3.10
N VAL A 421 -11.58 -2.02 -2.29
CA VAL A 421 -11.83 -2.60 -0.96
C VAL A 421 -12.54 -1.59 -0.05
N ALA A 422 -12.11 -0.32 -0.06
CA ALA A 422 -12.81 0.75 0.66
C ALA A 422 -14.26 0.97 0.16
N ALA A 423 -14.49 0.85 -1.16
CA ALA A 423 -15.82 0.92 -1.76
C ALA A 423 -16.74 -0.22 -1.30
N ILE A 424 -16.23 -1.46 -1.25
CA ILE A 424 -16.99 -2.62 -0.77
C ILE A 424 -17.33 -2.44 0.72
N ALA A 425 -16.37 -2.01 1.54
CA ALA A 425 -16.60 -1.76 2.96
C ALA A 425 -17.65 -0.66 3.21
N ALA A 426 -17.58 0.44 2.45
CA ALA A 426 -18.60 1.50 2.48
C ALA A 426 -19.99 0.98 2.07
N GLY A 427 -20.05 0.14 1.03
CA GLY A 427 -21.26 -0.56 0.61
C GLY A 427 -21.83 -1.47 1.71
N SER A 428 -20.97 -2.23 2.39
CA SER A 428 -21.37 -3.13 3.49
C SER A 428 -22.01 -2.34 4.64
N ALA A 429 -21.41 -1.22 5.05
CA ALA A 429 -22.01 -0.34 6.06
C ALA A 429 -23.34 0.27 5.61
N LEU A 430 -23.50 0.64 4.34
CA LEU A 430 -24.78 1.08 3.79
C LEU A 430 -25.85 -0.01 3.85
N GLY A 431 -25.50 -1.24 3.49
CA GLY A 431 -26.40 -2.39 3.55
C GLY A 431 -26.83 -2.70 4.97
N ALA A 432 -25.86 -2.74 5.91
CA ALA A 432 -26.14 -2.91 7.33
C ALA A 432 -27.02 -1.79 7.88
N HIS A 433 -26.76 -0.53 7.50
CA HIS A 433 -27.57 0.61 7.92
C HIS A 433 -29.02 0.49 7.44
N ALA A 434 -29.23 0.10 6.18
CA ALA A 434 -30.55 -0.09 5.62
C ALA A 434 -31.30 -1.25 6.29
N ALA A 435 -30.61 -2.38 6.54
CA ALA A 435 -31.19 -3.54 7.20
C ALA A 435 -31.53 -3.28 8.66
N VAL A 436 -30.65 -2.60 9.43
CA VAL A 436 -30.95 -2.18 10.80
C VAL A 436 -32.20 -1.30 10.85
N ARG A 437 -32.30 -0.33 9.95
CA ARG A 437 -33.48 0.53 9.89
C ARG A 437 -34.74 -0.26 9.54
N ALA A 438 -34.68 -1.13 8.53
CA ALA A 438 -35.80 -1.96 8.15
C ALA A 438 -36.27 -2.85 9.32
N LEU A 439 -35.34 -3.45 10.07
CA LEU A 439 -35.67 -4.23 11.26
C LEU A 439 -36.35 -3.36 12.31
N LEU A 440 -35.79 -2.20 12.66
CA LEU A 440 -36.37 -1.31 13.66
C LEU A 440 -37.75 -0.77 13.27
N ASP A 441 -38.00 -0.57 11.97
CA ASP A 441 -39.29 -0.16 11.44
C ASP A 441 -40.30 -1.33 11.42
N THR A 442 -39.84 -2.58 11.30
CA THR A 442 -40.69 -3.77 11.41
C THR A 442 -41.09 -4.00 12.87
N ARG A 443 -42.40 -4.00 13.14
CA ARG A 443 -42.96 -4.26 14.48
C ARG A 443 -42.93 -5.75 14.86
N VAL A 444 -41.91 -6.47 14.42
CA VAL A 444 -41.72 -7.90 14.70
C VAL A 444 -41.06 -8.04 16.07
N PRO A 445 -41.45 -9.04 16.90
CA PRO A 445 -40.73 -9.32 18.14
C PRO A 445 -39.23 -9.54 17.86
N PHE A 446 -38.37 -9.10 18.77
CA PHE A 446 -36.90 -9.18 18.67
C PHE A 446 -36.21 -8.34 17.58
N SER A 447 -36.90 -7.41 16.91
CA SER A 447 -36.27 -6.56 15.88
C SER A 447 -35.06 -5.76 16.37
N ARG A 448 -35.12 -5.23 17.60
CA ARG A 448 -34.01 -4.53 18.26
C ARG A 448 -32.81 -5.44 18.48
N SER A 449 -33.04 -6.66 18.96
CA SER A 449 -32.00 -7.66 19.18
C SER A 449 -31.35 -8.07 17.86
N GLY A 450 -32.15 -8.27 16.81
CA GLY A 450 -31.64 -8.55 15.45
C GLY A 450 -30.79 -7.42 14.89
N ALA A 451 -31.21 -6.16 15.08
CA ALA A 451 -30.43 -5.00 14.69
C ALA A 451 -29.07 -4.92 15.40
N VAL A 452 -29.05 -5.18 16.72
CA VAL A 452 -27.80 -5.24 17.50
C VAL A 452 -26.92 -6.38 17.00
N LEU A 453 -27.48 -7.57 16.80
CA LEU A 453 -26.74 -8.74 16.31
C LEU A 453 -26.10 -8.46 14.94
N LEU A 454 -26.79 -7.76 14.04
CA LEU A 454 -26.24 -7.39 12.73
C LEU A 454 -25.05 -6.42 12.84
N VAL A 455 -25.12 -5.43 13.74
CA VAL A 455 -23.99 -4.51 13.99
C VAL A 455 -22.82 -5.24 14.63
N VAL A 456 -23.09 -6.11 15.61
CA VAL A 456 -22.07 -6.95 16.26
C VAL A 456 -21.43 -7.89 15.24
N PHE A 457 -22.20 -8.49 14.34
CA PHE A 457 -21.69 -9.31 13.25
C PHE A 457 -20.68 -8.55 12.38
N GLN A 458 -21.00 -7.32 11.98
CA GLN A 458 -20.06 -6.49 11.21
C GLN A 458 -18.80 -6.14 12.02
N LEU A 459 -18.93 -5.93 13.34
CA LEU A 459 -17.77 -5.73 14.21
C LEU A 459 -16.91 -7.00 14.33
N THR A 460 -17.51 -8.20 14.35
CA THR A 460 -16.75 -9.46 14.33
C THR A 460 -15.98 -9.66 13.03
N LEU A 461 -16.50 -9.17 11.88
CA LEU A 461 -15.75 -9.17 10.63
C LEU A 461 -14.51 -8.27 10.71
N VAL A 462 -14.56 -7.14 11.43
CA VAL A 462 -13.36 -6.32 11.69
C VAL A 462 -12.30 -7.13 12.44
N ALA A 463 -12.70 -7.84 13.50
CA ALA A 463 -11.77 -8.67 14.26
C ALA A 463 -11.13 -9.76 13.38
N LEU A 464 -11.95 -10.48 12.61
CA LEU A 464 -11.48 -11.53 11.69
C LEU A 464 -10.50 -10.97 10.65
N THR A 465 -10.84 -9.86 9.98
CA THR A 465 -9.94 -9.21 9.00
C THR A 465 -8.63 -8.75 9.64
N SER A 466 -8.68 -8.25 10.87
CA SER A 466 -7.48 -7.78 11.58
C SER A 466 -6.53 -8.91 11.97
N GLU A 467 -7.08 -10.09 12.25
CA GLU A 467 -6.33 -11.32 12.53
C GLU A 467 -5.67 -11.84 11.24
N GLU A 468 -6.43 -11.96 10.15
CA GLU A 468 -5.89 -12.36 8.85
C GLU A 468 -4.82 -11.39 8.36
N ALA A 469 -5.05 -10.08 8.51
CA ALA A 469 -4.06 -9.07 8.20
C ALA A 469 -2.84 -9.11 9.12
N GLY A 470 -2.99 -9.63 10.35
CA GLY A 470 -1.87 -9.93 11.23
C GLY A 470 -0.94 -10.94 10.61
N PHE A 471 -1.46 -12.09 10.24
CA PHE A 471 -0.65 -13.10 9.56
C PHE A 471 -0.14 -12.64 8.20
N ALA A 472 -0.90 -11.82 7.49
CA ALA A 472 -0.55 -11.43 6.12
C ALA A 472 0.43 -10.26 6.02
N ALA A 473 0.55 -9.41 7.05
CA ALA A 473 1.30 -8.15 7.01
C ALA A 473 2.33 -8.00 8.14
N ASP A 474 2.42 -8.95 9.07
CA ASP A 474 3.46 -8.94 10.09
C ASP A 474 4.83 -9.28 9.48
N ARG A 475 5.72 -8.30 9.51
CA ARG A 475 7.08 -8.38 8.98
C ARG A 475 8.14 -8.16 10.07
N SER A 476 7.72 -8.05 11.32
CA SER A 476 8.61 -7.74 12.44
C SER A 476 9.65 -8.85 12.67
N GLU A 477 9.31 -10.10 12.33
CA GLU A 477 10.16 -11.28 12.48
C GLU A 477 10.72 -11.81 11.15
N GLN A 478 10.43 -11.16 10.02
CA GLN A 478 10.88 -11.62 8.70
C GLN A 478 12.32 -11.19 8.42
N THR A 479 13.28 -11.99 8.89
CA THR A 479 14.73 -11.77 8.68
C THR A 479 15.29 -12.56 7.50
N ALA A 480 14.55 -13.52 6.95
CA ALA A 480 15.03 -14.41 5.89
C ALA A 480 15.52 -13.65 4.65
N ALA A 481 14.85 -12.57 4.25
CA ALA A 481 15.30 -11.72 3.14
C ALA A 481 16.67 -11.07 3.43
N GLU A 482 16.96 -10.69 4.66
CA GLU A 482 18.28 -10.15 5.06
C GLU A 482 19.33 -11.25 5.10
N VAL A 483 19.03 -12.39 5.72
CA VAL A 483 19.94 -13.55 5.73
C VAL A 483 20.28 -13.98 4.31
N TRP A 484 19.28 -14.04 3.42
CA TRP A 484 19.53 -14.29 1.99
C TRP A 484 20.48 -13.27 1.38
N THR A 485 20.35 -11.99 1.75
CA THR A 485 21.20 -10.92 1.21
C THR A 485 22.62 -11.00 1.76
N ASP A 486 22.78 -11.33 3.04
CA ASP A 486 24.09 -11.47 3.67
C ASP A 486 24.84 -12.67 3.06
N GLU A 487 24.13 -13.77 2.80
CA GLU A 487 24.68 -14.94 2.13
C GLU A 487 24.91 -14.72 0.64
N ALA A 488 24.02 -14.04 -0.07
CA ALA A 488 24.15 -13.86 -1.51
C ALA A 488 25.12 -12.72 -1.85
N TYR A 489 25.15 -11.65 -1.08
CA TYR A 489 25.87 -10.43 -1.43
C TYR A 489 26.99 -10.12 -0.44
N GLY A 490 26.74 -10.32 0.86
CA GLY A 490 27.75 -10.11 1.89
C GLY A 490 28.93 -11.08 1.80
N SER A 491 28.68 -12.34 1.43
CA SER A 491 29.68 -13.43 1.42
C SER A 491 30.58 -13.49 0.17
N LEU A 492 30.32 -12.66 -0.85
CA LEU A 492 31.04 -12.72 -2.12
C LEU A 492 32.52 -12.37 -1.98
N ASP A 493 33.37 -12.87 -2.88
CA ASP A 493 34.77 -12.47 -2.91
C ASP A 493 34.94 -10.96 -3.16
N PRO A 494 36.01 -10.32 -2.64
CA PRO A 494 36.27 -8.90 -2.87
C PRO A 494 36.33 -8.55 -4.36
N LYS A 495 35.74 -7.41 -4.74
CA LYS A 495 35.69 -6.90 -6.13
C LYS A 495 35.03 -7.84 -7.14
N SER A 496 34.23 -8.80 -6.69
CA SER A 496 33.48 -9.69 -7.57
C SER A 496 32.52 -8.95 -8.51
N ALA A 497 32.12 -9.62 -9.59
CA ALA A 497 31.06 -9.20 -10.48
C ALA A 497 29.91 -10.21 -10.43
N ILE A 498 28.66 -9.74 -10.43
CA ILE A 498 27.47 -10.58 -10.43
C ILE A 498 26.61 -10.28 -11.66
N LEU A 499 26.31 -11.31 -12.46
CA LEU A 499 25.37 -11.22 -13.57
C LEU A 499 23.99 -11.64 -13.08
N VAL A 500 23.08 -10.67 -12.96
CA VAL A 500 21.76 -10.87 -12.39
C VAL A 500 20.71 -10.81 -13.49
N ARG A 501 19.92 -11.88 -13.61
CA ARG A 501 18.87 -11.99 -14.63
C ARG A 501 17.50 -11.61 -14.05
N SER A 502 17.28 -11.80 -12.76
CA SER A 502 16.05 -11.43 -12.07
C SER A 502 16.10 -9.98 -11.61
N PRO A 503 15.18 -9.10 -12.08
CA PRO A 503 15.14 -7.72 -11.59
C PRO A 503 14.91 -7.65 -10.08
N ALA A 504 14.14 -8.57 -9.50
CA ALA A 504 13.90 -8.60 -8.06
C ALA A 504 15.22 -8.76 -7.28
N ILE A 505 16.09 -9.65 -7.74
CA ILE A 505 17.42 -9.84 -7.14
C ILE A 505 18.29 -8.61 -7.36
N ALA A 506 18.25 -8.00 -8.55
CA ALA A 506 19.00 -6.78 -8.81
C ALA A 506 18.55 -5.62 -7.89
N TRP A 507 17.24 -5.43 -7.73
CA TRP A 507 16.68 -4.45 -6.80
C TRP A 507 17.10 -4.75 -5.37
N ARG A 508 17.09 -6.02 -4.96
CA ARG A 508 17.49 -6.42 -3.61
C ARG A 508 18.93 -6.05 -3.29
N VAL A 509 19.85 -6.41 -4.19
CA VAL A 509 21.27 -6.12 -4.02
C VAL A 509 21.52 -4.61 -4.01
N TRP A 510 20.89 -3.86 -4.91
CA TRP A 510 21.01 -2.40 -4.93
C TRP A 510 20.39 -1.74 -3.71
N ALA A 511 19.22 -2.22 -3.26
CA ALA A 511 18.58 -1.75 -2.04
C ALA A 511 19.51 -1.95 -0.84
N ALA A 512 20.14 -3.12 -0.70
CA ALA A 512 21.11 -3.41 0.36
C ALA A 512 22.29 -2.44 0.33
N ARG A 513 22.84 -2.13 -0.85
CA ARG A 513 23.91 -1.12 -0.97
C ARG A 513 23.43 0.28 -0.57
N ILE A 514 22.19 0.67 -0.92
CA ILE A 514 21.66 2.00 -0.58
C ILE A 514 21.32 2.14 0.91
N THR A 515 20.69 1.12 1.49
CA THR A 515 20.15 1.17 2.85
C THR A 515 21.22 0.83 3.88
N ARG A 516 22.07 -0.17 3.60
CA ARG A 516 23.11 -0.69 4.50
C ARG A 516 24.53 -0.23 4.15
N GLY A 517 24.75 0.32 2.96
CA GLY A 517 26.09 0.71 2.51
C GLY A 517 26.97 -0.48 2.13
N GLU A 518 26.36 -1.64 1.86
CA GLU A 518 27.10 -2.89 1.69
C GLU A 518 27.78 -3.03 0.33
N ARG A 519 29.02 -3.54 0.41
CA ARG A 519 29.80 -4.06 -0.72
C ARG A 519 29.80 -3.15 -1.95
N PRO A 520 30.19 -1.87 -1.83
CA PRO A 520 30.29 -0.97 -2.99
C PRO A 520 31.33 -1.45 -4.01
N ASP A 521 32.20 -2.40 -3.64
CA ASP A 521 33.22 -3.02 -4.49
C ASP A 521 32.67 -4.00 -5.54
N VAL A 522 31.48 -4.57 -5.31
CA VAL A 522 30.90 -5.61 -6.17
C VAL A 522 30.25 -4.99 -7.41
N LEU A 523 30.60 -5.45 -8.61
CA LEU A 523 29.96 -4.98 -9.83
C LEU A 523 28.65 -5.74 -10.07
N VAL A 524 27.50 -5.05 -10.03
CA VAL A 524 26.19 -5.69 -10.28
C VAL A 524 25.75 -5.41 -11.71
N VAL A 525 25.63 -6.45 -12.53
CA VAL A 525 25.26 -6.38 -13.95
C VAL A 525 23.83 -6.91 -14.13
N PRO A 526 22.80 -6.05 -14.09
CA PRO A 526 21.41 -6.45 -14.27
C PRO A 526 21.08 -6.66 -15.75
N ILE A 527 21.15 -7.91 -16.23
CA ILE A 527 20.94 -8.28 -17.64
C ILE A 527 19.66 -7.66 -18.24
N PRO A 528 18.47 -7.70 -17.57
CA PRO A 528 17.23 -7.16 -18.15
C PRO A 528 17.16 -5.64 -18.22
N LEU A 529 18.16 -4.94 -17.66
CA LEU A 529 18.22 -3.48 -17.62
C LEU A 529 19.37 -2.94 -18.48
N LEU A 530 20.16 -3.80 -19.14
CA LEU A 530 21.29 -3.37 -19.97
C LEU A 530 20.84 -2.57 -21.20
N ASP A 531 19.65 -2.84 -21.72
CA ASP A 531 19.01 -2.12 -22.82
C ASP A 531 18.37 -0.79 -22.38
N ARG A 532 18.43 -0.46 -21.07
CA ARG A 532 17.75 0.68 -20.49
C ARG A 532 18.69 1.83 -20.14
N GLY A 533 18.30 3.04 -20.55
CA GLY A 533 18.95 4.28 -20.15
C GLY A 533 20.44 4.31 -20.45
N GLN A 534 21.24 4.64 -19.45
CA GLN A 534 22.70 4.64 -19.50
C GLN A 534 23.31 3.50 -18.70
N VAL A 535 22.55 2.46 -18.32
CA VAL A 535 23.04 1.37 -17.46
C VAL A 535 24.30 0.71 -18.05
N ALA A 536 24.25 0.33 -19.33
CA ALA A 536 25.41 -0.23 -20.03
C ALA A 536 26.62 0.72 -20.04
N ALA A 537 26.39 2.02 -20.26
CA ALA A 537 27.45 3.03 -20.29
C ALA A 537 28.06 3.28 -18.90
N SER A 538 27.23 3.32 -17.84
CA SER A 538 27.71 3.47 -16.46
C SER A 538 28.53 2.25 -16.01
N LEU A 539 28.09 1.04 -16.38
CA LEU A 539 28.83 -0.18 -16.10
C LEU A 539 30.17 -0.23 -16.85
N LEU A 540 30.23 0.27 -18.09
CA LEU A 540 31.49 0.40 -18.85
C LEU A 540 32.45 1.43 -18.26
N ALA A 541 31.92 2.52 -17.71
CA ALA A 541 32.71 3.52 -17.03
C ALA A 541 33.35 2.94 -15.75
N GLU A 542 32.63 2.05 -15.07
CA GLU A 542 33.12 1.35 -13.87
C GLU A 542 34.08 0.21 -14.21
N GLU A 543 33.78 -0.61 -15.23
CA GLU A 543 34.60 -1.75 -15.66
C GLU A 543 34.64 -1.87 -17.19
N ARG A 544 35.76 -1.45 -17.80
CA ARG A 544 35.94 -1.46 -19.26
C ARG A 544 35.97 -2.88 -19.83
N LYS A 545 36.38 -3.87 -19.03
CA LYS A 545 36.44 -5.28 -19.46
C LYS A 545 35.05 -5.91 -19.64
N LEU A 546 33.98 -5.20 -19.28
CA LEU A 546 32.61 -5.58 -19.57
C LEU A 546 32.21 -5.39 -21.05
N ALA A 547 33.01 -4.66 -21.85
CA ALA A 547 32.67 -4.34 -23.23
C ALA A 547 32.34 -5.54 -24.14
N PRO A 548 33.11 -6.65 -24.12
CA PRO A 548 32.75 -7.84 -24.90
C PRO A 548 31.41 -8.43 -24.46
N LEU A 549 31.14 -8.46 -23.15
CA LEU A 549 29.90 -9.00 -22.59
C LEU A 549 28.68 -8.20 -23.02
N LEU A 550 28.75 -6.87 -22.92
CA LEU A 550 27.66 -6.00 -23.34
C LEU A 550 27.41 -6.08 -24.85
N ARG A 551 28.49 -6.21 -25.64
CA ARG A 551 28.39 -6.42 -27.08
C ARG A 551 27.67 -7.74 -27.39
N ASP A 552 28.01 -8.82 -26.71
CA ASP A 552 27.39 -10.12 -26.92
C ASP A 552 25.89 -10.10 -26.57
N PHE A 553 25.52 -9.52 -25.42
CA PHE A 553 24.10 -9.35 -25.08
C PHE A 553 23.34 -8.47 -26.08
N ALA A 554 23.97 -7.43 -26.62
CA ALA A 554 23.34 -6.57 -27.62
C ALA A 554 23.16 -7.27 -28.99
N LEU A 555 24.07 -8.17 -29.37
CA LEU A 555 24.05 -8.84 -30.69
C LEU A 555 23.32 -10.18 -30.67
N ALA A 556 23.60 -11.02 -29.69
CA ALA A 556 23.11 -12.40 -29.61
C ALA A 556 22.06 -12.60 -28.50
N GLY A 557 21.96 -11.68 -27.54
CA GLY A 557 21.10 -11.85 -26.36
C GLY A 557 21.63 -12.86 -25.34
N GLU A 558 22.80 -13.44 -25.59
CA GLU A 558 23.50 -14.37 -24.69
C GLU A 558 24.99 -14.03 -24.67
N PRO A 559 25.71 -14.34 -23.57
CA PRO A 559 27.13 -14.05 -23.47
C PRO A 559 27.98 -15.12 -24.18
N SER A 560 29.10 -14.73 -24.77
CA SER A 560 30.11 -15.69 -25.23
C SER A 560 31.04 -16.12 -24.10
N GLU A 561 31.68 -17.29 -24.27
CA GLU A 561 32.73 -17.79 -23.37
C GLU A 561 33.89 -16.80 -23.26
N PHE A 562 34.28 -16.20 -24.40
CA PHE A 562 35.33 -15.18 -24.42
C PHE A 562 34.98 -13.98 -23.55
N ALA A 563 33.74 -13.49 -23.62
CA ALA A 563 33.31 -12.35 -22.82
C ALA A 563 33.25 -12.65 -21.32
N LEU A 564 32.72 -13.81 -20.94
CA LEU A 564 32.67 -14.23 -19.53
C LEU A 564 34.08 -14.46 -18.97
N SER A 565 34.95 -15.14 -19.72
CA SER A 565 36.35 -15.36 -19.32
C SER A 565 37.12 -14.04 -19.19
N THR A 566 36.95 -13.10 -20.12
CA THR A 566 37.59 -11.78 -20.06
C THR A 566 37.22 -11.01 -18.79
N LEU A 567 35.96 -11.11 -18.34
CA LEU A 567 35.51 -10.48 -17.10
C LEU A 567 36.02 -11.25 -15.87
N ALA A 568 35.93 -12.58 -15.91
CA ALA A 568 36.38 -13.47 -14.84
C ALA A 568 37.89 -13.35 -14.55
N ASP A 569 38.71 -13.02 -15.56
CA ASP A 569 40.14 -12.77 -15.42
C ASP A 569 40.46 -11.54 -14.55
N VAL A 570 39.52 -10.58 -14.46
CA VAL A 570 39.71 -9.34 -13.69
C VAL A 570 38.97 -9.38 -12.35
N ARG A 571 37.85 -10.09 -12.29
CA ARG A 571 36.97 -10.15 -11.12
C ARG A 571 36.36 -11.55 -10.98
N PRO A 572 36.29 -12.13 -9.77
CA PRO A 572 35.49 -13.33 -9.54
C PRO A 572 34.06 -13.12 -10.05
N LEU A 573 33.59 -14.00 -10.93
CA LEU A 573 32.35 -13.82 -11.68
C LEU A 573 31.29 -14.79 -11.18
N TYR A 574 30.21 -14.27 -10.62
CA TYR A 574 29.04 -15.04 -10.22
C TYR A 574 27.86 -14.73 -11.13
N VAL A 575 27.01 -15.72 -11.36
CA VAL A 575 25.93 -15.63 -12.34
C VAL A 575 24.65 -16.25 -11.80
N GLU A 576 23.51 -15.62 -12.11
CA GLU A 576 22.22 -16.27 -12.04
C GLU A 576 22.04 -17.17 -13.28
N LEU A 577 21.59 -18.41 -13.08
CA LEU A 577 21.39 -19.34 -14.18
C LEU A 577 20.43 -18.78 -15.25
N ASP A 578 20.91 -18.78 -16.49
CA ASP A 578 20.06 -18.69 -17.67
C ASP A 578 19.97 -20.08 -18.34
N PRO A 579 18.78 -20.72 -18.38
CA PRO A 579 18.62 -22.02 -19.02
C PRO A 579 18.85 -21.99 -20.54
N ARG A 580 18.93 -20.79 -21.15
CA ARG A 580 19.22 -20.64 -22.58
C ARG A 580 20.69 -20.83 -22.91
N TRP A 581 21.58 -20.74 -21.93
CA TRP A 581 23.02 -20.85 -22.17
C TRP A 581 23.38 -22.22 -22.72
N SER A 582 24.33 -22.22 -23.66
CA SER A 582 24.84 -23.45 -24.27
C SER A 582 25.45 -24.38 -23.22
N LYS A 583 25.37 -25.69 -23.47
CA LYS A 583 26.01 -26.71 -22.60
C LYS A 583 27.50 -26.46 -22.38
N LYS A 584 28.18 -25.85 -23.37
CA LYS A 584 29.59 -25.48 -23.26
C LYS A 584 29.79 -24.49 -22.10
N LEU A 585 29.02 -23.40 -22.08
CA LEU A 585 29.06 -22.40 -21.01
C LEU A 585 28.69 -22.97 -19.65
N LEU A 586 27.68 -23.85 -19.61
CA LEU A 586 27.30 -24.52 -18.36
C LEU A 586 28.43 -25.39 -17.78
N GLY A 587 29.33 -25.90 -18.62
CA GLY A 587 30.54 -26.63 -18.19
C GLY A 587 31.53 -25.79 -17.37
N HIS A 588 31.48 -24.47 -17.50
CA HIS A 588 32.30 -23.52 -16.74
C HIS A 588 31.68 -23.11 -15.41
N LEU A 589 30.43 -23.49 -15.15
CA LEU A 589 29.71 -23.08 -13.95
C LEU A 589 29.93 -24.06 -12.80
N ASN A 590 30.26 -23.51 -11.65
CA ASN A 590 30.38 -24.23 -10.39
C ASN A 590 29.38 -23.67 -9.39
N VAL A 591 28.89 -24.51 -8.47
CA VAL A 591 27.97 -24.02 -7.44
C VAL A 591 28.78 -23.37 -6.32
N ALA A 592 28.52 -22.08 -6.05
CA ALA A 592 29.21 -21.30 -5.04
C ALA A 592 28.18 -20.58 -4.15
N GLY A 593 27.82 -21.23 -3.04
CA GLY A 593 26.76 -20.76 -2.14
C GLY A 593 25.41 -20.59 -2.85
N ILE A 594 24.88 -19.37 -2.83
CA ILE A 594 23.60 -19.01 -3.48
C ILE A 594 23.77 -18.81 -5.01
N TRP A 595 24.99 -18.59 -5.49
CA TRP A 595 25.26 -18.30 -6.89
C TRP A 595 25.87 -19.48 -7.63
N LEU A 596 26.00 -19.30 -8.95
CA LEU A 596 26.90 -20.10 -9.77
C LEU A 596 28.14 -19.25 -10.05
N GLU A 597 29.33 -19.75 -9.75
CA GLU A 597 30.59 -19.12 -10.10
C GLU A 597 31.03 -19.58 -11.50
N TYR A 598 31.43 -18.63 -12.34
CA TYR A 598 32.01 -18.92 -13.65
C TYR A 598 33.53 -19.05 -13.54
N ALA A 599 34.05 -20.23 -13.85
CA ALA A 599 35.48 -20.48 -13.95
C ALA A 599 35.94 -20.48 -15.42
N PRO A 600 36.96 -19.69 -15.80
CA PRO A 600 37.49 -19.67 -17.17
C PRO A 600 37.92 -21.06 -17.67
N GLN A 601 38.36 -21.92 -16.74
CA GLN A 601 38.65 -23.32 -17.00
C GLN A 601 37.62 -24.20 -16.27
N PRO A 602 36.97 -25.16 -16.97
CA PRO A 602 35.98 -26.01 -16.36
C PRO A 602 36.64 -26.89 -15.29
N LEU A 603 36.06 -26.92 -14.09
CA LEU A 603 36.60 -27.71 -12.99
C LEU A 603 36.49 -29.22 -13.24
N GLY A 604 37.31 -30.00 -12.55
CA GLY A 604 37.18 -31.45 -12.51
C GLY A 604 35.90 -31.88 -11.77
N ALA A 605 35.44 -33.11 -12.00
CA ALA A 605 34.26 -33.65 -11.32
C ALA A 605 34.43 -33.75 -9.78
N SER A 606 35.65 -33.97 -9.30
CA SER A 606 35.95 -34.00 -7.86
C SER A 606 35.79 -32.63 -7.22
N ASP A 607 36.30 -31.58 -7.86
CA ASP A 607 36.24 -30.21 -7.36
C ASP A 607 34.80 -29.68 -7.37
N ARG A 608 34.03 -30.00 -8.43
CA ARG A 608 32.60 -29.66 -8.49
C ARG A 608 31.77 -30.27 -7.36
N LYS A 609 32.03 -31.55 -7.02
CA LYS A 609 31.38 -32.20 -5.88
C LYS A 609 31.72 -31.50 -4.57
N LEU A 610 32.97 -31.10 -4.38
CA LEU A 610 33.40 -30.37 -3.18
C LEU A 610 32.75 -28.99 -3.10
N ALA A 611 32.78 -28.21 -4.18
CA ALA A 611 32.15 -26.89 -4.26
C ALA A 611 30.65 -26.98 -3.95
N THR A 612 29.97 -27.98 -4.51
CA THR A 612 28.55 -28.18 -4.27
C THR A 612 28.24 -28.62 -2.83
N ALA A 613 29.11 -29.41 -2.20
CA ALA A 613 28.95 -29.73 -0.79
C ALA A 613 29.09 -28.48 0.11
N GLN A 614 29.99 -27.56 -0.25
CA GLN A 614 30.19 -26.30 0.46
C GLN A 614 29.03 -25.31 0.26
N SER A 615 28.41 -25.31 -0.93
CA SER A 615 27.31 -24.39 -1.26
C SER A 615 26.02 -24.63 -0.46
N ILE A 616 25.87 -25.83 0.12
CA ILE A 616 24.69 -26.18 0.94
C ILE A 616 24.63 -25.36 2.23
N ALA A 617 25.77 -24.96 2.80
CA ALA A 617 25.78 -24.28 4.10
C ALA A 617 25.08 -22.91 4.09
N PRO A 618 25.36 -21.99 3.13
CA PRO A 618 24.60 -20.75 2.95
C PRO A 618 23.09 -20.98 2.76
N ILE A 619 22.71 -21.94 1.90
CA ILE A 619 21.30 -22.27 1.62
C ILE A 619 20.60 -22.73 2.90
N ARG A 620 21.26 -23.59 3.69
CA ARG A 620 20.73 -24.06 4.97
C ARG A 620 20.48 -22.91 5.95
N ARG A 621 21.35 -21.89 6.00
CA ARG A 621 21.13 -20.72 6.87
C ARG A 621 19.91 -19.92 6.45
N VAL A 622 19.66 -19.77 5.14
CA VAL A 622 18.43 -19.13 4.64
C VAL A 622 17.19 -19.98 4.95
N LEU A 623 17.27 -21.30 4.77
CA LEU A 623 16.19 -22.23 5.13
C LEU A 623 15.86 -22.18 6.63
N GLU A 624 16.89 -22.14 7.48
CA GLU A 624 16.72 -22.00 8.93
C GLU A 624 16.01 -20.68 9.27
N ALA A 625 16.45 -19.57 8.67
CA ALA A 625 15.79 -18.27 8.84
C ALA A 625 14.32 -18.26 8.36
N LEU A 626 14.01 -18.99 7.29
CA LEU A 626 12.64 -19.19 6.82
C LEU A 626 11.80 -19.99 7.83
N SER A 627 12.36 -21.05 8.40
CA SER A 627 11.66 -21.94 9.34
C SER A 627 11.40 -21.34 10.72
N VAL A 628 12.21 -20.36 11.14
CA VAL A 628 12.08 -19.67 12.44
C VAL A 628 10.95 -18.63 12.44
N ALA A 629 10.62 -18.06 11.28
CA ALA A 629 9.62 -17.01 11.18
C ALA A 629 8.21 -17.53 11.49
N ALA A 630 7.49 -16.87 12.40
CA ALA A 630 6.10 -17.23 12.70
C ALA A 630 5.16 -17.06 11.48
N VAL A 631 5.52 -16.12 10.59
CA VAL A 631 4.80 -15.85 9.33
C VAL A 631 5.67 -16.28 8.15
N PRO A 632 5.13 -17.09 7.21
CA PRO A 632 5.88 -17.53 6.03
C PRO A 632 6.37 -16.36 5.17
N ASP A 633 7.68 -16.25 4.95
CA ASP A 633 8.27 -15.36 3.96
C ASP A 633 8.24 -16.01 2.58
N THR A 634 7.06 -15.95 1.96
CA THR A 634 6.82 -16.51 0.61
C THR A 634 7.73 -15.89 -0.46
N SER A 635 8.22 -14.66 -0.25
CA SER A 635 9.14 -14.00 -1.19
C SER A 635 10.52 -14.62 -1.21
N THR A 636 11.14 -14.72 -0.04
CA THR A 636 12.45 -15.35 0.06
C THR A 636 12.37 -16.83 -0.28
N ALA A 637 11.30 -17.52 0.13
CA ALA A 637 11.09 -18.93 -0.24
C ALA A 637 10.98 -19.12 -1.76
N ALA A 638 10.25 -18.24 -2.48
CA ALA A 638 10.12 -18.32 -3.93
C ALA A 638 11.45 -18.07 -4.66
N VAL A 639 12.24 -17.09 -4.20
CA VAL A 639 13.58 -16.81 -4.75
C VAL A 639 14.50 -18.01 -4.51
N LEU A 640 14.55 -18.51 -3.28
CA LEU A 640 15.39 -19.64 -2.91
C LEU A 640 15.01 -20.91 -3.69
N ALA A 641 13.72 -21.19 -3.82
CA ALA A 641 13.21 -22.30 -4.62
C ALA A 641 13.64 -22.18 -6.10
N SER A 642 13.58 -20.98 -6.67
CA SER A 642 14.06 -20.72 -8.03
C SER A 642 15.58 -20.96 -8.15
N THR A 643 16.36 -20.46 -7.20
CA THR A 643 17.81 -20.67 -7.15
C THR A 643 18.17 -22.15 -7.07
N MET A 644 17.56 -22.90 -6.15
CA MET A 644 17.84 -24.32 -5.96
C MET A 644 17.44 -25.18 -7.16
N ARG A 645 16.31 -24.87 -7.81
CA ARG A 645 15.94 -25.50 -9.09
C ARG A 645 16.97 -25.21 -10.17
N GLY A 646 17.45 -23.97 -10.26
CA GLY A 646 18.51 -23.60 -11.19
C GLY A 646 19.79 -24.40 -10.95
N GLN A 647 20.29 -24.40 -9.71
CA GLN A 647 21.50 -25.15 -9.34
C GLN A 647 21.34 -26.66 -9.60
N SER A 648 20.19 -27.24 -9.23
CA SER A 648 19.88 -28.66 -9.51
C SER A 648 19.92 -28.98 -11.01
N ASN A 649 19.36 -28.11 -11.85
CA ASN A 649 19.37 -28.28 -13.30
C ASN A 649 20.80 -28.26 -13.87
N VAL A 650 21.65 -27.33 -13.42
CA VAL A 650 23.05 -27.25 -13.87
C VAL A 650 23.81 -28.52 -13.47
N VAL A 651 23.76 -28.88 -12.19
CA VAL A 651 24.45 -30.07 -11.66
C VAL A 651 23.97 -31.35 -12.34
N SER A 652 22.67 -31.45 -12.64
CA SER A 652 22.10 -32.57 -13.40
C SER A 652 22.59 -32.63 -14.85
N LEU A 653 22.65 -31.48 -15.54
CA LEU A 653 23.17 -31.38 -16.90
C LEU A 653 24.67 -31.72 -16.99
N LEU A 654 25.43 -31.49 -15.93
CA LEU A 654 26.84 -31.87 -15.80
C LEU A 654 27.04 -33.35 -15.42
N GLY A 655 25.95 -34.11 -15.24
CA GLY A 655 25.99 -35.55 -14.97
C GLY A 655 26.04 -35.93 -13.48
N GLU A 656 25.94 -34.97 -12.56
CA GLU A 656 26.08 -35.17 -11.12
C GLU A 656 24.72 -35.42 -10.44
N ARG A 657 24.02 -36.47 -10.88
CA ARG A 657 22.62 -36.74 -10.48
C ARG A 657 22.38 -36.82 -8.97
N VAL A 658 23.29 -37.45 -8.21
CA VAL A 658 23.15 -37.60 -6.74
C VAL A 658 23.17 -36.24 -6.05
N VAL A 659 24.02 -35.33 -6.52
CA VAL A 659 24.15 -34.00 -5.96
C VAL A 659 22.94 -33.13 -6.35
N ALA A 660 22.50 -33.25 -7.61
CA ALA A 660 21.27 -32.59 -8.08
C ALA A 660 20.03 -33.01 -7.25
N GLN A 661 19.95 -34.28 -6.86
CA GLN A 661 18.90 -34.79 -5.98
C GLN A 661 18.91 -34.13 -4.61
N SER A 662 20.09 -33.85 -4.03
CA SER A 662 20.18 -33.18 -2.73
C SER A 662 19.53 -31.78 -2.71
N PHE A 663 19.60 -31.03 -3.82
CA PHE A 663 18.88 -29.76 -3.96
C PHE A 663 17.37 -29.97 -4.09
N LEU A 664 16.94 -31.02 -4.79
CA LEU A 664 15.51 -31.35 -4.94
C LEU A 664 14.90 -31.82 -3.61
N ASP A 665 15.66 -32.60 -2.82
CA ASP A 665 15.22 -33.05 -1.50
C ASP A 665 15.00 -31.85 -0.57
N ARG A 666 15.94 -30.88 -0.58
CA ARG A 666 15.83 -29.62 0.16
C ARG A 666 14.72 -28.71 -0.36
N LEU A 667 14.50 -28.69 -1.68
CA LEU A 667 13.34 -28.02 -2.26
C LEU A 667 12.02 -28.66 -1.77
N GLY A 668 12.03 -29.96 -1.50
CA GLY A 668 10.93 -30.67 -0.85
C GLY A 668 10.61 -30.13 0.54
N GLU A 669 11.63 -29.72 1.32
CA GLU A 669 11.44 -29.07 2.63
C GLU A 669 10.67 -27.74 2.48
N LEU A 670 11.02 -26.92 1.48
CA LEU A 670 10.29 -25.69 1.15
C LEU A 670 8.85 -25.96 0.69
N ALA A 671 8.64 -26.99 -0.13
CA ALA A 671 7.32 -27.33 -0.68
C ALA A 671 6.33 -27.84 0.38
N LEU A 672 6.82 -28.47 1.45
CA LEU A 672 5.99 -28.85 2.60
C LEU A 672 5.42 -27.61 3.30
N GLU A 673 6.20 -26.53 3.35
CA GLU A 673 5.84 -25.27 3.99
C GLU A 673 5.03 -24.35 3.06
N ASP A 674 5.25 -24.40 1.74
CA ASP A 674 4.65 -23.49 0.78
C ASP A 674 3.19 -23.85 0.39
N PRO A 675 2.19 -23.01 0.77
CA PRO A 675 0.80 -23.20 0.36
C PRO A 675 0.56 -23.03 -1.14
N PHE A 676 1.48 -22.41 -1.89
CA PHE A 676 1.33 -22.17 -3.33
C PHE A 676 1.84 -23.34 -4.19
N VAL A 677 2.77 -24.15 -3.70
CA VAL A 677 3.27 -25.35 -4.40
C VAL A 677 2.28 -26.51 -4.30
N SER A 678 1.46 -26.54 -3.25
CA SER A 678 0.52 -27.64 -2.98
C SER A 678 -0.89 -27.46 -3.57
N GLY A 679 -1.22 -26.32 -4.20
CA GLY A 679 -2.51 -26.09 -4.87
C GLY A 679 -3.76 -26.24 -4.00
N GLY A 680 -3.59 -26.43 -2.68
CA GLY A 680 -4.66 -26.68 -1.75
C GLY A 680 -5.27 -25.36 -1.24
N PRO A 681 -6.61 -25.26 -1.09
CA PRO A 681 -7.22 -24.11 -0.44
C PRO A 681 -6.60 -23.94 0.94
N SER A 682 -6.29 -22.70 1.29
CA SER A 682 -5.65 -22.18 2.49
C SER A 682 -6.35 -22.59 3.80
N ARG A 683 -6.42 -23.88 4.11
CA ARG A 683 -6.91 -24.44 5.38
C ARG A 683 -5.89 -24.30 6.51
N ARG A 684 -4.67 -23.84 6.22
CA ARG A 684 -3.59 -23.77 7.22
C ARG A 684 -3.69 -22.59 8.20
N ALA A 685 -4.53 -21.57 7.97
CA ALA A 685 -4.83 -20.60 9.03
C ALA A 685 -5.44 -21.28 10.27
N VAL A 686 -6.25 -22.33 10.07
CA VAL A 686 -6.82 -23.14 11.16
C VAL A 686 -5.80 -24.13 11.76
N ALA A 687 -4.82 -24.60 10.97
CA ALA A 687 -3.78 -25.52 11.43
C ALA A 687 -2.66 -24.81 12.22
N GLY A 688 -2.26 -23.60 11.79
CA GLY A 688 -1.26 -22.77 12.48
C GLY A 688 -1.71 -22.37 13.89
N ILE A 689 -3.00 -22.06 14.08
CA ILE A 689 -3.57 -21.82 15.42
C ILE A 689 -3.46 -23.07 16.31
N ARG A 690 -3.66 -24.27 15.75
CA ARG A 690 -3.47 -25.54 16.49
C ARG A 690 -2.00 -25.80 16.83
N GLN A 691 -1.07 -25.56 15.91
CA GLN A 691 0.36 -25.79 16.14
C GLN A 691 0.96 -24.77 17.12
N ALA A 692 0.58 -23.50 17.06
CA ALA A 692 1.00 -22.48 18.04
C ALA A 692 0.48 -22.79 19.46
N PHE A 693 -0.71 -23.37 19.57
CA PHE A 693 -1.24 -23.86 20.86
C PHE A 693 -0.55 -25.14 21.35
N ILE A 694 -0.08 -26.01 20.45
CA ILE A 694 0.63 -27.25 20.80
C ILE A 694 2.09 -26.98 21.17
N ALA A 695 2.77 -26.05 20.48
CA ALA A 695 4.16 -25.70 20.70
C ALA A 695 4.40 -24.95 22.03
N ARG A 696 3.37 -24.37 22.64
CA ARG A 696 3.43 -23.75 23.98
C ARG A 696 3.18 -24.73 25.13
N ARG A 697 3.33 -26.05 24.94
CA ARG A 697 3.44 -26.96 26.09
C ARG A 697 4.82 -26.74 26.74
N PRO A 698 4.88 -26.29 28.02
CA PRO A 698 6.15 -26.18 28.71
C PRO A 698 6.78 -27.58 28.81
N VAL A 699 7.97 -27.74 28.25
CA VAL A 699 8.82 -28.90 28.52
C VAL A 699 9.11 -28.87 30.02
N ARG A 700 8.35 -29.66 30.79
CA ARG A 700 8.68 -29.97 32.18
C ARG A 700 10.05 -30.65 32.15
N ARG A 701 11.10 -29.91 32.49
CA ARG A 701 12.38 -30.50 32.89
C ARG A 701 12.11 -31.38 34.11
N ARG A 702 12.37 -32.68 33.96
CA ARG A 702 12.49 -33.62 35.08
C ARG A 702 13.84 -33.43 35.74
#